data_AF-A0A818NLR4-F1
#
_entry.id   AF-A0A818NLR4-F1
#
_cell.length_a   1.000
_cell.length_b   1.000
_cell.length_c   1.000
_cell.angle_alpha   90.00
_cell.angle_beta   90.00
_cell.angle_gamma   90.00
#
_symmetry.space_group_name_H-M   'P 1'
#
loop_
_entity.id
_entity.type
_entity.pdbx_description
1 polymer ?
#
loop_
_entity_poly.entity_id
_entity_poly.type
_entity_poly.pdbx_seq_one_letter_code
_entity_poly.pdbx_strand_id
1 'polypeptide(L)'
;MNSFLSTSTNRKKALEFATSRAPPNDTLTSILLEINVDLNANSKPYADIRHLSAFSEEEEILFMLGCVFRIDDINYDEQTKLWMANLTLCSEDDQDMKNFSSSLDNQLKGQNQLIAIGYNFIDMLKYDDAQKHFEKILKQNLAKDNIELAYCYHGLAKANEKQGNSNLSIENLNQALNYLSKSSSSDDHPLISQCYNDLGLAYSDQGDYKTAFEFFDKALQTKNNIPSATYSGLSQVHFQMKHYQIALEYLQKSLQSQSNTDLVSITKTYIDMGKVYAVMNKKEEASKMFDKALETQIKELSPDHPDLAYTYAEIGLMYSQIGDQQKALEFIEKAHKLQSETLPNNHSDFAQSYKNFGNLYMKLGDLDKALSYYEKLLENQLKTLSSSHPSVIETYRIIGHVYWKKRDFNQASIYFNKVLDGELERSKPGDSPLSSAYKTLGELYFDKYNVHLNENDLNDALNFYLKCLENELETKLYEDESLINLYEVIGDICFKKHDFNQSLVYYNRLLGCHLRKKLFDELIIDQIYTLIGEIYLKKSEFDKTILYYQKIETDKPKDNFRFTENIHFEKRHLDQSLNYFQNLLNKQLETHSKTDPFLSNTYYILANICFEKQNFDKSLDYFIQLLNNELERKAVDDLSLEDTYKAIATIYFQQNNYDKALIYLYRLLDCQLKTQTIEHSSITVTYIMIGNIYLKKDYFDTYSNNFQRKLDKTKSKENLDTNIKSLENDSQFHTRHLDQALFYFQNLLNKQNINRSVCDIYTILAYISLEQQDYLQALNYFEKLLYKQIEDYTSDYPPVAHTYLIVGDIYDKNGILNQAKQNYKQ
;
A
#
# COMPACT_ATOMS: atom_id res chain seq x y z
N MET A 1 -13.96 53.29 0.52
CA MET A 1 -15.31 52.69 0.49
C MET A 1 -16.14 53.46 1.50
N ASN A 2 -17.06 54.32 1.05
CA ASN A 2 -18.03 54.94 1.96
C ASN A 2 -19.10 53.89 2.22
N SER A 3 -18.96 53.14 3.30
CA SER A 3 -20.04 52.31 3.84
C SER A 3 -21.09 53.27 4.39
N PHE A 4 -22.14 53.55 3.62
CA PHE A 4 -23.24 54.40 4.08
C PHE A 4 -24.08 53.59 5.07
N LEU A 5 -23.81 53.73 6.36
CA LEU A 5 -24.77 53.37 7.40
C LEU A 5 -25.87 54.44 7.41
N SER A 6 -27.07 54.04 7.00
CA SER A 6 -28.30 54.81 7.24
C SER A 6 -29.05 54.13 8.38
N THR A 7 -29.40 54.90 9.41
CA THR A 7 -30.10 54.42 10.59
C THR A 7 -31.51 55.00 10.56
N SER A 8 -32.51 54.20 10.95
CA SER A 8 -33.89 54.68 11.01
C SER A 8 -34.58 54.04 12.21
N THR A 9 -35.38 54.82 12.93
CA THR A 9 -36.30 54.29 13.95
C THR A 9 -37.48 53.53 13.32
N ASN A 10 -37.70 53.67 12.01
CA ASN A 10 -38.76 53.00 11.28
C ASN A 10 -38.23 51.77 10.53
N ARG A 11 -38.44 50.60 11.12
CA ARG A 11 -38.05 49.30 10.55
C ARG A 11 -38.51 49.09 9.11
N LYS A 12 -39.72 49.56 8.76
CA LYS A 12 -40.26 49.37 7.40
C LYS A 12 -39.48 50.19 6.37
N LYS A 13 -39.10 51.43 6.71
CA LYS A 13 -38.29 52.27 5.82
C LYS A 13 -36.85 51.77 5.72
N ALA A 14 -36.27 51.28 6.82
CA ALA A 14 -34.95 50.64 6.79
C ALA A 14 -34.93 49.39 5.88
N LEU A 15 -35.99 48.58 5.94
CA LEU A 15 -36.16 47.41 5.07
C LEU A 15 -36.36 47.82 3.60
N GLU A 16 -37.17 48.86 3.33
CA GLU A 16 -37.34 49.42 1.99
C GLU A 16 -36.01 49.94 1.45
N PHE A 17 -35.22 50.66 2.25
CA PHE A 17 -33.90 51.11 1.85
C PHE A 17 -32.96 49.94 1.53
N ALA A 18 -32.88 48.94 2.43
CA ALA A 18 -32.01 47.76 2.27
C ALA A 18 -32.37 46.90 1.04
N THR A 19 -33.63 46.92 0.60
CA THR A 19 -34.14 46.16 -0.56
C THR A 19 -34.26 46.99 -1.85
N SER A 20 -34.33 48.32 -1.76
CA SER A 20 -34.60 49.22 -2.90
C SER A 20 -33.45 49.35 -3.90
N ARG A 21 -32.21 49.03 -3.48
CA ARG A 21 -31.02 49.08 -4.32
C ARG A 21 -30.32 47.73 -4.29
N ALA A 22 -30.49 46.93 -5.34
CA ALA A 22 -29.55 45.86 -5.60
C ALA A 22 -28.15 46.48 -5.74
N PRO A 23 -27.13 45.98 -5.04
CA PRO A 23 -25.79 46.52 -5.16
C PRO A 23 -25.32 46.45 -6.62
N PRO A 24 -24.55 47.45 -7.09
CA PRO A 24 -24.19 47.55 -8.50
C PRO A 24 -23.31 46.39 -9.01
N ASN A 25 -22.80 45.51 -8.13
CA ASN A 25 -22.04 44.30 -8.45
C ASN A 25 -22.41 43.18 -7.45
N ASP A 26 -22.34 41.92 -7.92
CA ASP A 26 -22.65 40.68 -7.16
C ASP A 26 -21.76 40.42 -5.91
N THR A 27 -20.81 41.31 -5.60
CA THR A 27 -19.87 41.16 -4.48
C THR A 27 -20.28 41.88 -3.20
N LEU A 28 -21.35 42.67 -3.23
CA LEU A 28 -21.83 43.42 -2.06
C LEU A 28 -23.14 42.79 -1.55
N THR A 29 -23.26 42.71 -0.23
CA THR A 29 -24.42 42.11 0.45
C THR A 29 -25.09 43.17 1.31
N SER A 30 -26.41 43.30 1.20
CA SER A 30 -27.21 44.19 2.05
C SER A 30 -27.41 43.55 3.42
N ILE A 31 -27.18 44.32 4.47
CA ILE A 31 -27.33 43.91 5.87
C ILE A 31 -28.30 44.88 6.55
N LEU A 32 -29.31 44.36 7.23
CA LEU A 32 -30.20 45.11 8.09
C LEU A 32 -29.73 44.94 9.55
N LEU A 33 -29.32 46.03 10.19
CA LEU A 33 -28.95 46.01 11.60
C LEU A 33 -30.13 46.53 12.43
N GLU A 34 -30.71 45.67 13.26
CA GLU A 34 -31.77 46.05 14.20
C GLU A 34 -31.15 46.30 15.56
N ILE A 35 -31.09 47.57 15.96
CA ILE A 35 -30.32 48.01 17.13
C ILE A 35 -31.27 48.37 18.26
N ASN A 36 -31.23 47.59 19.34
CA ASN A 36 -31.90 47.86 20.60
C ASN A 36 -31.09 48.88 21.39
N VAL A 37 -31.69 50.06 21.61
CA VAL A 37 -31.08 51.14 22.40
C VAL A 37 -31.94 51.38 23.63
N ASP A 38 -31.36 51.20 24.82
CA ASP A 38 -32.03 51.61 26.05
C ASP A 38 -32.01 53.14 26.17
N LEU A 39 -33.19 53.73 25.94
CA LEU A 39 -33.40 55.16 26.08
C LEU A 39 -33.34 55.65 27.54
N ASN A 40 -33.01 54.82 28.53
CA ASN A 40 -32.76 55.27 29.90
C ASN A 40 -31.26 55.33 30.24
N ALA A 41 -30.37 54.82 29.39
CA ALA A 41 -28.93 54.91 29.58
C ALA A 41 -28.43 56.37 29.50
N ASN A 42 -27.40 56.72 30.28
CA ASN A 42 -26.85 58.09 30.31
C ASN A 42 -26.12 58.48 29.01
N SER A 43 -25.57 57.50 28.28
CA SER A 43 -24.78 57.69 27.06
C SER A 43 -25.63 57.60 25.79
N LYS A 44 -26.75 58.33 25.71
CA LYS A 44 -27.64 58.28 24.52
C LYS A 44 -26.96 58.91 23.30
N PRO A 45 -26.70 58.16 22.23
CA PRO A 45 -26.29 58.74 20.97
C PRO A 45 -27.56 59.16 20.23
N TYR A 46 -28.05 60.39 20.46
CA TYR A 46 -29.25 60.89 19.78
C TYR A 46 -28.99 62.28 19.22
N ALA A 47 -29.13 62.42 17.90
CA ALA A 47 -29.08 63.69 17.19
C ALA A 47 -30.34 63.79 16.33
N ASP A 48 -31.14 64.84 16.54
CA ASP A 48 -32.30 65.11 15.70
C ASP A 48 -31.84 65.70 14.36
N ILE A 49 -31.83 64.86 13.33
CA ILE A 49 -31.42 65.25 11.97
C ILE A 49 -32.58 65.16 10.98
N ARG A 50 -33.83 65.30 11.44
CA ARG A 50 -35.05 65.30 10.60
C ARG A 50 -34.99 66.28 9.41
N HIS A 51 -34.16 67.31 9.51
CA HIS A 51 -33.96 68.32 8.47
C HIS A 51 -32.78 68.03 7.51
N LEU A 52 -32.03 66.95 7.72
CA LEU A 52 -30.83 66.59 6.95
C LEU A 52 -30.95 65.21 6.26
N SER A 53 -31.95 64.40 6.58
CA SER A 53 -32.17 63.10 5.94
C SER A 53 -32.64 63.23 4.49
N ALA A 54 -32.27 62.26 3.65
CA ALA A 54 -32.69 62.18 2.24
C ALA A 54 -34.19 61.85 2.08
N PHE A 55 -34.84 61.34 3.13
CA PHE A 55 -36.26 61.04 3.16
C PHE A 55 -36.96 62.02 4.11
N SER A 56 -37.87 62.85 3.58
CA SER A 56 -38.73 63.68 4.41
C SER A 56 -39.50 62.79 5.39
N GLU A 57 -39.51 63.14 6.68
CA GLU A 57 -40.15 62.43 7.80
C GLU A 57 -39.37 61.23 8.39
N GLU A 58 -38.07 61.05 8.10
CA GLU A 58 -37.23 60.06 8.80
C GLU A 58 -36.53 60.65 10.04
N GLU A 59 -36.57 59.89 11.14
CA GLU A 59 -35.75 60.11 12.33
C GLU A 59 -34.56 59.14 12.28
N GLU A 60 -33.37 59.68 12.00
CA GLU A 60 -32.12 58.92 12.00
C GLU A 60 -31.42 59.04 13.36
N ILE A 61 -30.73 57.98 13.78
CA ILE A 61 -29.95 57.92 15.03
C ILE A 61 -28.46 57.88 14.66
N LEU A 62 -27.73 58.94 14.99
CA LEU A 62 -26.28 58.97 14.78
C LEU A 62 -25.56 58.45 16.03
N PHE A 63 -24.81 57.36 15.85
CA PHE A 63 -23.92 56.82 16.88
C PHE A 63 -22.61 57.59 16.94
N MET A 64 -22.18 57.98 18.14
CA MET A 64 -20.86 58.57 18.34
C MET A 64 -19.76 57.51 18.15
N LEU A 65 -18.58 57.95 17.70
CA LEU A 65 -17.37 57.14 17.71
C LEU A 65 -17.14 56.61 19.14
N GLY A 66 -17.06 55.28 19.27
CA GLY A 66 -16.87 54.59 20.57
C GLY A 66 -18.10 53.86 21.12
N CYS A 67 -19.26 53.91 20.44
CA CYS A 67 -20.39 53.04 20.80
C CYS A 67 -20.01 51.56 20.58
N VAL A 68 -20.22 50.73 21.59
CA VAL A 68 -20.00 49.27 21.52
C VAL A 68 -21.35 48.58 21.51
N PHE A 69 -21.52 47.67 20.55
CA PHE A 69 -22.74 46.88 20.39
C PHE A 69 -22.45 45.42 20.67
N ARG A 70 -23.29 44.80 21.48
CA ARG A 70 -23.38 43.36 21.61
C ARG A 70 -24.14 42.82 20.40
N ILE A 71 -23.61 41.77 19.78
CA ILE A 71 -24.32 41.03 18.74
C ILE A 71 -25.16 39.96 19.45
N ASP A 72 -26.48 40.06 19.34
CA ASP A 72 -27.41 39.13 19.98
C ASP A 72 -27.73 37.94 19.08
N ASP A 73 -28.08 38.20 17.81
CA ASP A 73 -28.39 37.17 16.81
C ASP A 73 -28.02 37.66 15.40
N ILE A 74 -27.63 36.73 14.53
CA ILE A 74 -27.40 36.98 13.10
C ILE A 74 -28.09 35.88 12.31
N ASN A 75 -29.00 36.26 11.42
CA ASN A 75 -29.71 35.34 10.55
C ASN A 75 -29.79 35.87 9.11
N TYR A 76 -29.87 34.94 8.15
CA TYR A 76 -30.10 35.27 6.74
C TYR A 76 -31.55 35.00 6.39
N ASP A 77 -32.29 36.02 5.97
CA ASP A 77 -33.66 35.88 5.51
C ASP A 77 -33.67 35.58 4.00
N GLU A 78 -33.92 34.31 3.67
CA GLU A 78 -34.06 33.81 2.30
C GLU A 78 -35.14 34.54 1.49
N GLN A 79 -36.20 35.07 2.14
CA GLN A 79 -37.31 35.74 1.44
C GLN A 79 -36.91 37.13 0.98
N THR A 80 -36.21 37.89 1.83
CA THR A 80 -35.76 39.25 1.53
C THR A 80 -34.35 39.30 0.96
N LYS A 81 -33.61 38.18 1.00
CA LYS A 81 -32.19 38.04 0.64
C LYS A 81 -31.27 38.97 1.44
N LEU A 82 -31.63 39.24 2.69
CA LEU A 82 -30.90 40.14 3.59
C LEU A 82 -30.32 39.37 4.76
N TRP A 83 -29.10 39.74 5.16
CA TRP A 83 -28.62 39.41 6.49
C TRP A 83 -29.24 40.36 7.50
N MET A 84 -29.83 39.83 8.56
CA MET A 84 -30.33 40.62 9.68
C MET A 84 -29.47 40.34 10.90
N ALA A 85 -29.04 41.39 11.59
CA ALA A 85 -28.32 41.26 12.85
C ALA A 85 -29.04 42.08 13.93
N ASN A 86 -29.37 41.42 15.04
CA ASN A 86 -29.89 42.07 16.23
C ASN A 86 -28.71 42.49 17.09
N LEU A 87 -28.67 43.77 17.42
CA LEU A 87 -27.60 44.38 18.19
C LEU A 87 -28.19 45.07 19.42
N THR A 88 -27.50 45.01 20.55
CA THR A 88 -27.86 45.81 21.74
C THR A 88 -26.72 46.77 22.08
N LEU A 89 -27.04 48.05 22.28
CA LEU A 89 -26.04 49.04 22.70
C LEU A 89 -25.60 48.74 24.14
N CYS A 90 -24.32 48.47 24.34
CA CYS A 90 -23.76 48.22 25.66
C CYS A 90 -23.75 49.53 26.48
N SER A 91 -24.24 49.45 27.72
CA SER A 91 -24.16 50.58 28.66
C SER A 91 -22.77 50.65 29.33
N GLU A 92 -22.42 51.81 29.88
CA GLU A 92 -21.20 51.95 30.68
C GLU A 92 -21.18 51.05 31.92
N ASP A 93 -22.33 50.52 32.35
CA ASP A 93 -22.47 49.60 33.48
C ASP A 93 -22.54 48.11 33.08
N ASP A 94 -22.40 47.81 31.80
CA ASP A 94 -22.38 46.44 31.29
C ASP A 94 -21.15 45.68 31.82
N GLN A 95 -21.38 44.66 32.63
CA GLN A 95 -20.32 43.89 33.30
C GLN A 95 -19.46 43.11 32.30
N ASP A 96 -20.05 42.60 31.22
CA ASP A 96 -19.33 41.85 30.19
C ASP A 96 -18.45 42.81 29.38
N MET A 97 -18.95 44.01 29.07
CA MET A 97 -18.17 45.06 28.44
C MET A 97 -17.02 45.50 29.34
N LYS A 98 -17.25 45.71 30.64
CA LYS A 98 -16.18 46.04 31.61
C LYS A 98 -15.14 44.95 31.69
N ASN A 99 -15.55 43.68 31.75
CA ASN A 99 -14.64 42.53 31.78
C ASN A 99 -13.86 42.40 30.47
N PHE A 100 -14.53 42.56 29.32
CA PHE A 100 -13.92 42.55 27.99
C PHE A 100 -12.91 43.69 27.83
N SER A 101 -13.29 44.93 28.13
CA SER A 101 -12.39 46.08 28.07
C SER A 101 -11.22 45.95 29.04
N SER A 102 -11.44 45.44 30.26
CA SER A 102 -10.36 45.22 31.22
C SER A 102 -9.40 44.10 30.78
N SER A 103 -9.95 43.01 30.21
CA SER A 103 -9.17 41.92 29.62
C SER A 103 -8.37 42.41 28.42
N LEU A 104 -9.02 43.11 27.50
CA LEU A 104 -8.44 43.69 26.30
C LEU A 104 -7.38 44.74 26.66
N ASP A 105 -7.64 45.63 27.63
CA ASP A 105 -6.66 46.61 28.10
C ASP A 105 -5.47 45.95 28.82
N ASN A 106 -5.69 44.85 29.52
CA ASN A 106 -4.60 44.07 30.11
C ASN A 106 -3.79 43.30 29.05
N GLN A 107 -4.45 42.77 28.01
CA GLN A 107 -3.81 42.10 26.87
C GLN A 107 -3.04 43.10 25.98
N LEU A 108 -3.59 44.30 25.77
CA LEU A 108 -3.02 45.34 24.92
C LEU A 108 -2.06 46.27 25.66
N LYS A 109 -1.94 46.16 26.99
CA LYS A 109 -1.06 47.02 27.79
C LYS A 109 0.39 46.89 27.35
N GLY A 110 0.88 47.90 26.64
CA GLY A 110 2.27 47.98 26.16
C GLY A 110 2.54 47.30 24.82
N GLN A 111 1.53 46.75 24.13
CA GLN A 111 1.69 46.17 22.79
C GLN A 111 1.06 47.07 21.72
N ASN A 112 1.74 47.21 20.58
CA ASN A 112 1.19 47.92 19.42
C ASN A 112 -0.04 47.15 18.91
N GLN A 113 -1.19 47.82 18.84
CA GLN A 113 -2.49 47.22 18.47
C GLN A 113 -2.45 46.52 17.11
N LEU A 114 -1.64 47.02 16.16
CA LEU A 114 -1.46 46.37 14.86
C LEU A 114 -0.78 45.01 15.00
N ILE A 115 0.21 44.89 15.88
CA ILE A 115 0.92 43.64 16.12
C ILE A 115 -0.01 42.64 16.82
N ALA A 116 -0.79 43.10 17.80
CA ALA A 116 -1.77 42.26 18.51
C ALA A 116 -2.81 41.64 17.56
N ILE A 117 -3.30 42.40 16.57
CA ILE A 117 -4.20 41.86 15.53
C ILE A 117 -3.55 40.69 14.77
N GLY A 118 -2.25 40.78 14.47
CA GLY A 118 -1.52 39.70 13.82
C GLY A 118 -1.46 38.43 14.66
N TYR A 119 -1.25 38.54 15.98
CA TYR A 119 -1.29 37.40 16.89
C TYR A 119 -2.70 36.82 17.01
N ASN A 120 -3.74 37.67 17.06
CA ASN A 120 -5.12 37.20 17.05
C ASN A 120 -5.47 36.42 15.77
N PHE A 121 -4.91 36.79 14.61
CA PHE A 121 -5.05 35.98 13.40
C PHE A 121 -4.41 34.60 13.53
N ILE A 122 -3.25 34.49 14.20
CA ILE A 122 -2.63 33.20 14.50
C ILE A 122 -3.53 32.36 15.41
N ASP A 123 -4.10 32.97 16.46
CA ASP A 123 -4.98 32.27 17.40
C ASP A 123 -6.29 31.83 16.73
N MET A 124 -6.80 32.61 15.78
CA MET A 124 -7.93 32.25 14.92
C MET A 124 -7.57 31.25 13.82
N LEU A 125 -6.35 30.70 13.81
CA LEU A 125 -5.83 29.76 12.80
C LEU A 125 -5.78 30.33 11.37
N LYS A 126 -5.82 31.66 11.22
CA LYS A 126 -5.74 32.38 9.94
C LYS A 126 -4.30 32.76 9.63
N TYR A 127 -3.45 31.76 9.45
CA TYR A 127 -1.99 31.97 9.34
C TYR A 127 -1.59 32.81 8.11
N ASP A 128 -2.26 32.63 6.98
CA ASP A 128 -1.99 33.41 5.77
C ASP A 128 -2.33 34.90 5.93
N ASP A 129 -3.43 35.19 6.63
CA ASP A 129 -3.84 36.56 6.95
C ASP A 129 -2.89 37.18 7.98
N ALA A 130 -2.49 36.41 9.00
CA ALA A 130 -1.47 36.81 9.96
C ALA A 130 -0.16 37.18 9.25
N GLN A 131 0.32 36.32 8.36
CA GLN A 131 1.54 36.53 7.59
C GLN A 131 1.43 37.79 6.72
N LYS A 132 0.37 37.91 5.91
CA LYS A 132 0.13 39.11 5.07
C LYS A 132 0.07 40.37 5.91
N HIS A 133 -0.53 40.29 7.09
CA HIS A 133 -0.68 41.41 8.01
C HIS A 133 0.67 41.86 8.58
N PHE A 134 1.49 40.93 9.11
CA PHE A 134 2.83 41.27 9.60
C PHE A 134 3.76 41.76 8.46
N GLU A 135 3.70 41.13 7.29
CA GLU A 135 4.44 41.63 6.11
C GLU A 135 4.01 43.03 5.70
N LYS A 136 2.73 43.36 5.80
CA LYS A 136 2.21 44.70 5.52
C LYS A 136 2.74 45.71 6.53
N ILE A 137 2.77 45.36 7.82
CA ILE A 137 3.35 46.20 8.88
C ILE A 137 4.82 46.52 8.56
N LEU A 138 5.60 45.51 8.15
CA LEU A 138 7.00 45.68 7.77
C LEU A 138 7.17 46.50 6.48
N LYS A 139 6.43 46.19 5.41
CA LYS A 139 6.51 46.90 4.12
C LYS A 139 6.13 48.38 4.23
N GLN A 140 5.20 48.71 5.11
CA GLN A 140 4.69 50.08 5.30
C GLN A 140 5.42 50.84 6.41
N ASN A 141 6.48 50.26 7.02
CA ASN A 141 7.21 50.85 8.15
C ASN A 141 6.28 51.30 9.30
N LEU A 142 5.28 50.48 9.62
CA LEU A 142 4.30 50.77 10.66
C LEU A 142 4.81 50.40 12.07
N ALA A 143 5.85 49.56 12.15
CA ALA A 143 6.62 49.32 13.37
C ALA A 143 7.69 50.42 13.53
N LYS A 144 7.63 51.14 14.66
CA LYS A 144 8.39 52.38 14.89
C LYS A 144 9.69 52.19 15.65
N ASP A 145 9.83 51.08 16.39
CA ASP A 145 11.03 50.76 17.15
C ASP A 145 11.51 49.32 16.92
N ASN A 146 12.72 49.03 17.39
CA ASN A 146 13.33 47.70 17.25
C ASN A 146 12.56 46.60 17.99
N ILE A 147 11.79 46.95 19.03
CA ILE A 147 11.01 45.98 19.82
C ILE A 147 9.76 45.57 19.04
N GLU A 148 9.03 46.52 18.46
CA GLU A 148 7.90 46.29 17.58
C GLU A 148 8.31 45.49 16.34
N LEU A 149 9.47 45.80 15.75
CA LEU A 149 10.03 45.01 14.66
C LEU A 149 10.31 43.57 15.10
N ALA A 150 10.89 43.38 16.28
CA ALA A 150 11.13 42.04 16.83
C ALA A 150 9.83 41.24 17.04
N TYR A 151 8.78 41.87 17.57
CA TYR A 151 7.46 41.23 17.70
C TYR A 151 6.83 40.90 16.34
N CYS A 152 7.00 41.76 15.32
CA CYS A 152 6.52 41.44 13.98
C CYS A 152 7.21 40.20 13.40
N TYR A 153 8.55 40.12 13.51
CA TYR A 153 9.30 38.95 13.05
C TYR A 153 9.01 37.71 13.87
N HIS A 154 8.82 37.82 15.18
CA HIS A 154 8.38 36.69 16.02
C HIS A 154 6.97 36.21 15.65
N GLY A 155 6.03 37.13 15.36
CA GLY A 155 4.70 36.80 14.86
C GLY A 155 4.75 36.08 13.50
N LEU A 156 5.58 36.57 12.57
CA LEU A 156 5.85 35.89 11.30
C LEU A 156 6.44 34.49 11.51
N ALA A 157 7.36 34.33 12.45
CA ALA A 157 7.92 33.03 12.76
C ALA A 157 6.86 32.05 13.23
N LYS A 158 5.98 32.46 14.15
CA LYS A 158 4.87 31.63 14.62
C LYS A 158 3.89 31.28 13.53
N ALA A 159 3.53 32.24 12.66
CA ALA A 159 2.66 31.95 11.51
C ALA A 159 3.31 30.92 10.57
N ASN A 160 4.59 31.09 10.25
CA ASN A 160 5.35 30.19 9.38
C ASN A 160 5.53 28.80 10.00
N GLU A 161 5.79 28.70 11.30
CA GLU A 161 5.86 27.43 12.03
C GLU A 161 4.53 26.67 11.91
N LYS A 162 3.40 27.34 12.14
CA LYS A 162 2.06 26.71 12.02
C LYS A 162 1.69 26.32 10.59
N GLN A 163 2.25 27.00 9.59
CA GLN A 163 2.14 26.60 8.18
C GLN A 163 3.09 25.44 7.79
N GLY A 164 3.99 25.00 8.68
CA GLY A 164 4.98 23.95 8.40
C GLY A 164 6.29 24.44 7.77
N ASN A 165 6.50 25.75 7.67
CA ASN A 165 7.68 26.37 7.07
C ASN A 165 8.79 26.61 8.13
N SER A 166 9.37 25.54 8.67
CA SER A 166 10.35 25.60 9.77
C SER A 166 11.58 26.48 9.46
N ASN A 167 12.13 26.43 8.24
CA ASN A 167 13.28 27.26 7.85
C ASN A 167 12.98 28.76 7.91
N LEU A 168 11.84 29.19 7.37
CA LEU A 168 11.41 30.58 7.43
C LEU A 168 11.08 31.02 8.86
N SER A 169 10.58 30.10 9.69
CA SER A 169 10.39 30.37 11.12
C SER A 169 11.72 30.67 11.80
N ILE A 170 12.75 29.83 11.61
CA ILE A 170 14.09 30.02 12.16
C ILE A 170 14.72 31.33 11.67
N GLU A 171 14.62 31.65 10.38
CA GLU A 171 15.11 32.92 9.83
C GLU A 171 14.45 34.12 10.52
N ASN A 172 13.12 34.09 10.66
CA ASN A 172 12.38 35.16 11.30
C ASN A 172 12.66 35.28 12.81
N LEU A 173 12.85 34.17 13.53
CA LEU A 173 13.27 34.18 14.94
C LEU A 173 14.67 34.79 15.11
N ASN A 174 15.60 34.46 14.20
CA ASN A 174 16.93 35.06 14.19
C ASN A 174 16.87 36.56 13.88
N GLN A 175 15.99 37.00 12.98
CA GLN A 175 15.75 38.43 12.74
C GLN A 175 15.16 39.11 13.97
N ALA A 176 14.19 38.49 14.65
CA ALA A 176 13.64 39.03 15.89
C ALA A 176 14.73 39.25 16.95
N LEU A 177 15.61 38.27 17.16
CA LEU A 177 16.76 38.39 18.06
C LEU A 177 17.75 39.49 17.63
N ASN A 178 18.00 39.65 16.33
CA ASN A 178 18.86 40.70 15.77
C ASN A 178 18.31 42.11 16.03
N TYR A 179 16.98 42.30 15.98
CA TYR A 179 16.38 43.58 16.35
C TYR A 179 16.38 43.80 17.86
N LEU A 180 16.15 42.76 18.66
CA LEU A 180 16.22 42.85 20.13
C LEU A 180 17.63 43.27 20.61
N SER A 181 18.69 42.72 20.03
CA SER A 181 20.09 43.06 20.39
C SER A 181 20.50 44.49 20.00
N LYS A 182 19.78 45.13 19.06
CA LYS A 182 19.98 46.53 18.66
C LYS A 182 19.17 47.51 19.51
N SER A 183 18.31 47.05 20.41
CA SER A 183 17.49 47.92 21.27
C SER A 183 18.28 48.39 22.49
N SER A 184 18.02 49.60 22.99
CA SER A 184 18.67 50.17 24.18
C SER A 184 18.31 49.44 25.49
N SER A 185 17.31 48.56 25.46
CA SER A 185 16.87 47.65 26.53
C SER A 185 17.26 46.18 26.27
N SER A 186 18.39 45.97 25.58
CA SER A 186 18.83 44.72 24.95
C SER A 186 19.00 43.52 25.89
N ASP A 187 19.39 43.70 27.16
CA ASP A 187 19.86 42.56 27.95
C ASP A 187 18.75 41.78 28.68
N ASP A 188 17.54 42.34 28.80
CA ASP A 188 16.50 41.81 29.70
C ASP A 188 15.11 41.69 29.04
N HIS A 189 14.93 41.79 27.72
CA HIS A 189 13.56 41.73 27.17
C HIS A 189 12.96 40.31 27.21
N PRO A 190 11.72 40.08 27.73
CA PRO A 190 11.11 38.74 27.86
C PRO A 190 11.04 37.95 26.56
N LEU A 191 10.84 38.65 25.43
CA LEU A 191 10.80 38.07 24.09
C LEU A 191 12.10 37.33 23.70
N ILE A 192 13.25 37.68 24.29
CA ILE A 192 14.53 37.00 24.01
C ILE A 192 14.44 35.54 24.44
N SER A 193 13.94 35.30 25.66
CA SER A 193 13.74 33.95 26.19
C SER A 193 12.74 33.14 25.37
N GLN A 194 11.66 33.79 24.89
CA GLN A 194 10.66 33.19 24.04
C GLN A 194 11.24 32.79 22.67
N CYS A 195 11.98 33.69 22.02
CA CYS A 195 12.64 33.38 20.75
C CYS A 195 13.64 32.23 20.87
N TYR A 196 14.38 32.13 21.98
CA TYR A 196 15.28 30.99 22.21
C TYR A 196 14.51 29.69 22.47
N ASN A 197 13.42 29.71 23.22
CA ASN A 197 12.57 28.54 23.41
C ASN A 197 11.96 28.08 22.06
N ASP A 198 11.45 29.02 21.26
CA ASP A 198 10.82 28.74 19.97
C ASP A 198 11.86 28.25 18.94
N LEU A 199 13.09 28.79 18.95
CA LEU A 199 14.21 28.25 18.16
C LEU A 199 14.55 26.83 18.60
N GLY A 200 14.59 26.58 19.91
CA GLY A 200 14.82 25.24 20.45
C GLY A 200 13.81 24.22 19.93
N LEU A 201 12.52 24.58 19.92
CA LEU A 201 11.47 23.74 19.35
C LEU A 201 11.61 23.58 17.83
N ALA A 202 11.86 24.66 17.10
CA ALA A 202 12.01 24.62 15.64
C ALA A 202 13.18 23.74 15.17
N TYR A 203 14.35 23.80 15.84
CA TYR A 203 15.48 22.92 15.55
C TYR A 203 15.21 21.46 15.96
N SER A 204 14.46 21.24 17.04
CA SER A 204 14.02 19.90 17.45
C SER A 204 13.13 19.25 16.37
N ASP A 205 12.22 20.01 15.78
CA ASP A 205 11.34 19.54 14.70
C ASP A 205 12.12 19.21 13.41
N GLN A 206 13.30 19.82 13.21
CA GLN A 206 14.25 19.45 12.13
C GLN A 206 15.12 18.24 12.48
N GLY A 207 15.06 17.74 13.72
CA GLY A 207 15.89 16.64 14.22
C GLY A 207 17.29 17.06 14.70
N ASP A 208 17.62 18.35 14.71
CA ASP A 208 18.87 18.86 15.27
C ASP A 208 18.73 19.14 16.77
N TYR A 209 18.68 18.07 17.55
CA TYR A 209 18.52 18.15 18.99
C TYR A 209 19.69 18.86 19.69
N LYS A 210 20.89 18.84 19.11
CA LYS A 210 22.07 19.46 19.72
C LYS A 210 21.90 20.97 19.77
N THR A 211 21.59 21.59 18.63
CA THR A 211 21.35 23.05 18.60
C THR A 211 20.09 23.41 19.37
N ALA A 212 19.06 22.56 19.36
CA ALA A 212 17.88 22.75 20.18
C ALA A 212 18.23 22.91 21.68
N PHE A 213 19.04 22.00 22.24
CA PHE A 213 19.47 22.10 23.65
C PHE A 213 20.34 23.34 23.92
N GLU A 214 21.21 23.73 23.00
CA GLU A 214 22.00 24.96 23.13
C GLU A 214 21.10 26.21 23.23
N PHE A 215 19.98 26.25 22.51
CA PHE A 215 19.02 27.36 22.59
C PHE A 215 18.19 27.32 23.87
N PHE A 216 17.77 26.15 24.35
CA PHE A 216 17.11 26.06 25.66
C PHE A 216 18.04 26.46 26.81
N ASP A 217 19.33 26.11 26.74
CA ASP A 217 20.33 26.56 27.72
C ASP A 217 20.49 28.09 27.68
N LYS A 218 20.51 28.69 26.49
CA LYS A 218 20.50 30.16 26.35
C LYS A 218 19.23 30.75 26.95
N ALA A 219 18.06 30.16 26.73
CA ALA A 219 16.81 30.62 27.33
C ALA A 219 16.87 30.58 28.87
N LEU A 220 17.37 29.48 29.47
CA LEU A 220 17.53 29.36 30.92
C LEU A 220 18.49 30.39 31.52
N GLN A 221 19.50 30.82 30.77
CA GLN A 221 20.46 31.84 31.21
C GLN A 221 19.90 33.27 31.15
N THR A 222 18.77 33.50 30.44
CA THR A 222 18.13 34.82 30.41
C THR A 222 17.44 35.16 31.73
N LYS A 223 17.62 36.39 32.20
CA LYS A 223 17.14 36.85 33.51
C LYS A 223 15.61 36.94 33.61
N ASN A 224 14.95 37.29 32.50
CA ASN A 224 13.48 37.38 32.40
C ASN A 224 12.86 36.11 31.77
N ASN A 225 13.55 34.98 31.90
CA ASN A 225 13.00 33.71 31.47
C ASN A 225 11.76 33.34 32.31
N ILE A 226 10.83 32.63 31.68
CA ILE A 226 9.77 31.90 32.37
C ILE A 226 10.23 30.44 32.43
N PRO A 227 10.85 29.98 33.55
CA PRO A 227 11.51 28.68 33.58
C PRO A 227 10.55 27.52 33.31
N SER A 228 9.27 27.68 33.67
CA SER A 228 8.24 26.68 33.42
C SER A 228 8.03 26.42 31.93
N ALA A 229 8.02 27.45 31.09
CA ALA A 229 7.89 27.34 29.65
C ALA A 229 9.12 26.66 29.01
N THR A 230 10.32 27.04 29.44
CA THR A 230 11.57 26.40 28.97
C THR A 230 11.65 24.93 29.36
N TYR A 231 11.30 24.58 30.61
CA TYR A 231 11.27 23.18 31.05
C TYR A 231 10.19 22.37 30.33
N SER A 232 9.05 22.98 30.00
CA SER A 232 8.03 22.33 29.17
C SER A 232 8.57 22.03 27.75
N GLY A 233 9.26 22.99 27.13
CA GLY A 233 9.92 22.79 25.84
C GLY A 233 11.00 21.69 25.88
N LEU A 234 11.87 21.70 26.89
CA LEU A 234 12.87 20.64 27.12
C LEU A 234 12.23 19.26 27.31
N SER A 235 11.11 19.20 28.03
CA SER A 235 10.35 17.95 28.17
C SER A 235 9.83 17.46 26.82
N GLN A 236 9.28 18.34 25.99
CA GLN A 236 8.78 18.00 24.66
C GLN A 236 9.89 17.44 23.76
N VAL A 237 11.08 18.04 23.77
CA VAL A 237 12.24 17.53 23.02
C VAL A 237 12.65 16.14 23.52
N HIS A 238 12.76 15.97 24.84
CA HIS A 238 13.07 14.65 25.41
C HIS A 238 11.98 13.61 25.13
N PHE A 239 10.71 14.02 25.05
CA PHE A 239 9.62 13.16 24.63
C PHE A 239 9.75 12.73 23.16
N GLN A 240 10.07 13.64 22.25
CA GLN A 240 10.37 13.34 20.83
C GLN A 240 11.54 12.35 20.69
N MET A 241 12.58 12.52 21.51
CA MET A 241 13.73 11.60 21.60
C MET A 241 13.40 10.26 22.30
N LYS A 242 12.17 10.07 22.79
CA LYS A 242 11.73 8.90 23.57
C LYS A 242 12.41 8.73 24.93
N HIS A 243 13.01 9.79 25.47
CA HIS A 243 13.59 9.85 26.81
C HIS A 243 12.54 10.19 27.88
N TYR A 244 11.52 9.35 28.02
CA TYR A 244 10.30 9.65 28.80
C TYR A 244 10.54 9.96 30.29
N GLN A 245 11.53 9.31 30.93
CA GLN A 245 11.87 9.59 32.33
C GLN A 245 12.41 11.01 32.52
N ILE A 246 13.31 11.44 31.64
CA ILE A 246 13.87 12.79 31.64
C ILE A 246 12.79 13.82 31.30
N ALA A 247 11.89 13.49 30.37
CA ALA A 247 10.75 14.34 30.05
C ALA A 247 9.85 14.58 31.29
N LEU A 248 9.60 13.55 32.11
CA LEU A 248 8.85 13.68 33.36
C LEU A 248 9.59 14.53 34.40
N GLU A 249 10.92 14.39 34.52
CA GLU A 249 11.73 15.22 35.43
C GLU A 249 11.63 16.71 35.06
N TYR A 250 11.68 17.04 33.77
CA TYR A 250 11.50 18.42 33.32
C TYR A 250 10.07 18.92 33.50
N LEU A 251 9.04 18.09 33.33
CA LEU A 251 7.66 18.49 33.67
C LEU A 251 7.49 18.74 35.17
N GLN A 252 8.17 17.97 36.03
CA GLN A 252 8.19 18.22 37.47
C GLN A 252 8.89 19.55 37.81
N LYS A 253 10.03 19.86 37.16
CA LYS A 253 10.69 21.17 37.30
C LYS A 253 9.82 22.31 36.78
N SER A 254 9.09 22.09 35.68
CA SER A 254 8.12 23.05 35.14
C SER A 254 7.03 23.34 36.18
N LEU A 255 6.42 22.30 36.76
CA LEU A 255 5.40 22.42 37.80
C LEU A 255 5.91 23.15 39.05
N GLN A 256 7.15 22.87 39.48
CA GLN A 256 7.76 23.53 40.65
C GLN A 256 8.07 25.01 40.43
N SER A 257 8.27 25.42 39.18
CA SER A 257 8.62 26.80 38.81
C SER A 257 7.39 27.66 38.47
N GLN A 258 6.19 27.07 38.39
CA GLN A 258 4.95 27.79 38.19
C GLN A 258 4.48 28.47 39.47
N SER A 259 3.94 29.68 39.35
CA SER A 259 3.21 30.32 40.45
C SER A 259 1.90 29.59 40.71
N ASN A 260 1.50 29.43 41.97
CA ASN A 260 0.22 28.81 42.35
C ASN A 260 -1.03 29.52 41.77
N THR A 261 -0.87 30.73 41.22
CA THR A 261 -1.91 31.52 40.55
C THR A 261 -2.07 31.21 39.06
N ASP A 262 -1.13 30.50 38.43
CA ASP A 262 -1.17 30.16 37.00
C ASP A 262 -1.72 28.73 36.79
N LEU A 263 -3.00 28.58 37.12
CA LEU A 263 -3.68 27.28 37.14
C LEU A 263 -3.88 26.69 35.73
N VAL A 264 -3.90 27.53 34.68
CA VAL A 264 -3.95 27.10 33.28
C VAL A 264 -2.66 26.37 32.90
N SER A 265 -1.50 26.95 33.21
CA SER A 265 -0.19 26.31 32.96
C SER A 265 -0.02 25.03 33.79
N ILE A 266 -0.46 25.03 35.05
CA ILE A 266 -0.43 23.84 35.92
C ILE A 266 -1.27 22.71 35.32
N THR A 267 -2.48 23.02 34.86
CA THR A 267 -3.39 22.07 34.21
C THR A 267 -2.74 21.45 32.97
N LYS A 268 -2.14 22.28 32.12
CA LYS A 268 -1.41 21.82 30.93
C LYS A 268 -0.24 20.90 31.30
N THR A 269 0.55 21.24 32.32
CA THR A 269 1.65 20.40 32.80
C THR A 269 1.16 19.04 33.30
N TYR A 270 0.03 18.97 34.02
CA TYR A 270 -0.56 17.69 34.40
C TYR A 270 -1.05 16.88 33.21
N ILE A 271 -1.68 17.51 32.22
CA ILE A 271 -2.06 16.84 30.98
C ILE A 271 -0.82 16.25 30.31
N ASP A 272 0.24 17.03 30.12
CA ASP A 272 1.48 16.60 29.49
C ASP A 272 2.16 15.45 30.26
N MET A 273 2.18 15.49 31.60
CA MET A 273 2.64 14.36 32.42
C MET A 273 1.80 13.11 32.17
N GLY A 274 0.47 13.27 32.08
CA GLY A 274 -0.45 12.21 31.72
C GLY A 274 -0.14 11.62 30.34
N LYS A 275 0.19 12.46 29.34
CA LYS A 275 0.63 12.01 28.00
C LYS A 275 1.89 11.16 28.07
N VAL A 276 2.89 11.59 28.83
CA VAL A 276 4.14 10.82 28.98
C VAL A 276 3.87 9.48 29.66
N TYR A 277 3.08 9.44 30.74
CA TYR A 277 2.70 8.18 31.38
C TYR A 277 1.88 7.27 30.46
N ALA A 278 1.00 7.83 29.63
CA ALA A 278 0.21 7.10 28.64
C ALA A 278 1.12 6.34 27.65
N VAL A 279 2.12 7.03 27.08
CA VAL A 279 3.08 6.42 26.14
C VAL A 279 3.95 5.37 26.82
N MET A 280 4.27 5.54 28.10
CA MET A 280 4.94 4.52 28.92
C MET A 280 4.04 3.34 29.30
N ASN A 281 2.77 3.31 28.86
CA ASN A 281 1.75 2.33 29.22
C ASN A 281 1.46 2.25 30.74
N LYS A 282 1.68 3.37 31.45
CA LYS A 282 1.43 3.54 32.89
C LYS A 282 0.05 4.15 33.13
N LYS A 283 -0.97 3.29 32.99
CA LYS A 283 -2.39 3.73 32.92
C LYS A 283 -2.88 4.42 34.19
N GLU A 284 -2.51 3.88 35.36
CA GLU A 284 -2.95 4.43 36.65
C GLU A 284 -2.34 5.80 36.93
N GLU A 285 -1.04 5.98 36.63
CA GLU A 285 -0.35 7.25 36.79
C GLU A 285 -0.88 8.30 35.80
N ALA A 286 -1.17 7.91 34.55
CA ALA A 286 -1.79 8.79 33.57
C ALA A 286 -3.17 9.27 34.03
N SER A 287 -4.04 8.36 34.50
CA SER A 287 -5.36 8.69 35.06
C SER A 287 -5.24 9.69 36.20
N LYS A 288 -4.32 9.46 37.15
CA LYS A 288 -4.11 10.37 38.29
C LYS A 288 -3.69 11.78 37.85
N MET A 289 -2.91 11.91 36.79
CA MET A 289 -2.52 13.23 36.29
C MET A 289 -3.70 13.93 35.59
N PHE A 290 -4.52 13.20 34.83
CA PHE A 290 -5.74 13.76 34.22
C PHE A 290 -6.76 14.20 35.27
N ASP A 291 -6.94 13.42 36.34
CA ASP A 291 -7.83 13.78 37.45
C ASP A 291 -7.34 15.07 38.14
N LYS A 292 -6.03 15.20 38.37
CA LYS A 292 -5.43 16.45 38.91
C LYS A 292 -5.61 17.64 37.98
N ALA A 293 -5.49 17.45 36.66
CA ALA A 293 -5.72 18.50 35.68
C ALA A 293 -7.17 19.02 35.80
N LEU A 294 -8.15 18.10 35.83
CA LEU A 294 -9.57 18.45 35.99
C LEU A 294 -9.87 19.13 37.33
N GLU A 295 -9.36 18.58 38.43
CA GLU A 295 -9.53 19.19 39.77
C GLU A 295 -8.96 20.60 39.85
N THR A 296 -7.85 20.86 39.15
CA THR A 296 -7.23 22.18 39.10
C THR A 296 -8.09 23.17 38.32
N GLN A 297 -8.63 22.73 37.18
CA GLN A 297 -9.39 23.60 36.29
C GLN A 297 -10.82 23.87 36.77
N ILE A 298 -11.49 22.89 37.40
CA ILE A 298 -12.84 23.04 37.96
C ILE A 298 -12.88 23.98 39.18
N LYS A 299 -11.73 24.25 39.82
CA LYS A 299 -11.67 25.18 40.98
C LYS A 299 -11.91 26.65 40.61
N GLU A 300 -11.58 27.05 39.38
CA GLU A 300 -11.66 28.45 38.93
C GLU A 300 -12.70 28.65 37.84
N LEU A 301 -12.89 27.67 36.97
CA LEU A 301 -13.82 27.77 35.85
C LEU A 301 -15.22 27.33 36.27
N SER A 302 -16.23 28.06 35.78
CA SER A 302 -17.61 27.60 35.89
C SER A 302 -17.76 26.25 35.15
N PRO A 303 -18.70 25.39 35.56
CA PRO A 303 -18.98 24.12 34.88
C PRO A 303 -19.27 24.27 33.39
N ASP A 304 -19.75 25.45 33.00
CA ASP A 304 -20.14 25.80 31.63
C ASP A 304 -19.03 26.53 30.85
N HIS A 305 -17.79 26.56 31.34
CA HIS A 305 -16.70 27.31 30.70
C HIS A 305 -16.13 26.55 29.48
N PRO A 306 -15.98 27.19 28.30
CA PRO A 306 -15.47 26.55 27.08
C PRO A 306 -14.11 25.85 27.23
N ASP A 307 -13.16 26.43 27.98
CA ASP A 307 -11.84 25.82 28.23
C ASP A 307 -11.91 24.44 28.91
N LEU A 308 -12.97 24.16 29.66
CA LEU A 308 -13.17 22.83 30.26
C LEU A 308 -13.48 21.77 29.19
N ALA A 309 -14.12 22.17 28.09
CA ALA A 309 -14.38 21.28 26.96
C ALA A 309 -13.08 20.89 26.25
N TYR A 310 -12.14 21.82 26.10
CA TYR A 310 -10.82 21.53 25.55
C TYR A 310 -10.09 20.48 26.39
N THR A 311 -10.10 20.63 27.71
CA THR A 311 -9.47 19.67 28.63
C THR A 311 -10.14 18.30 28.60
N TYR A 312 -11.47 18.24 28.55
CA TYR A 312 -12.18 16.97 28.35
C TYR A 312 -11.79 16.30 27.02
N ALA A 313 -11.69 17.06 25.93
CA ALA A 313 -11.27 16.52 24.64
C ALA A 313 -9.85 15.94 24.68
N GLU A 314 -8.89 16.67 25.27
CA GLU A 314 -7.51 16.22 25.42
C GLU A 314 -7.42 14.94 26.27
N ILE A 315 -8.11 14.89 27.41
CA ILE A 315 -8.15 13.71 28.29
C ILE A 315 -8.80 12.52 27.58
N GLY A 316 -9.88 12.74 26.83
CA GLY A 316 -10.55 11.70 26.05
C GLY A 316 -9.63 11.10 24.96
N LEU A 317 -8.89 11.95 24.24
CA LEU A 317 -7.88 11.50 23.29
C LEU A 317 -6.79 10.64 23.96
N MET A 318 -6.35 11.01 25.17
CA MET A 318 -5.34 10.25 25.89
C MET A 318 -5.86 8.90 26.39
N TYR A 319 -7.08 8.82 26.92
CA TYR A 319 -7.69 7.53 27.25
C TYR A 319 -7.81 6.63 26.02
N SER A 320 -8.09 7.19 24.85
CA SER A 320 -8.11 6.45 23.59
C SER A 320 -6.73 5.92 23.19
N GLN A 321 -5.64 6.63 23.51
CA GLN A 321 -4.26 6.16 23.30
C GLN A 321 -3.86 5.05 24.28
N ILE A 322 -4.32 5.13 25.52
CA ILE A 322 -4.09 4.12 26.56
C ILE A 322 -4.95 2.85 26.33
N GLY A 323 -5.89 2.89 25.39
CA GLY A 323 -6.76 1.78 25.01
C GLY A 323 -8.04 1.68 25.86
N ASP A 324 -8.32 2.65 26.73
CA ASP A 324 -9.60 2.75 27.44
C ASP A 324 -10.59 3.56 26.60
N GLN A 325 -11.16 2.89 25.60
CA GLN A 325 -12.04 3.55 24.63
C GLN A 325 -13.38 3.99 25.25
N GLN A 326 -13.79 3.40 26.38
CA GLN A 326 -15.04 3.77 27.06
C GLN A 326 -14.90 5.11 27.77
N LYS A 327 -13.82 5.30 28.54
CA LYS A 327 -13.51 6.62 29.13
C LYS A 327 -13.23 7.66 28.05
N ALA A 328 -12.55 7.27 26.97
CA ALA A 328 -12.33 8.16 25.84
C ALA A 328 -13.65 8.71 25.26
N LEU A 329 -14.63 7.83 25.04
CA LEU A 329 -15.96 8.21 24.57
C LEU A 329 -16.65 9.15 25.56
N GLU A 330 -16.67 8.80 26.84
CA GLU A 330 -17.31 9.61 27.88
C GLU A 330 -16.76 11.04 27.93
N PHE A 331 -15.43 11.18 27.89
CA PHE A 331 -14.79 12.50 27.93
C PHE A 331 -14.97 13.30 26.63
N ILE A 332 -14.94 12.66 25.46
CA ILE A 332 -15.23 13.33 24.19
C ILE A 332 -16.71 13.76 24.12
N GLU A 333 -17.64 12.97 24.64
CA GLU A 333 -19.06 13.34 24.76
C GLU A 333 -19.27 14.53 25.70
N LYS A 334 -18.58 14.55 26.86
CA LYS A 334 -18.60 15.70 27.78
C LYS A 334 -18.08 16.98 27.11
N ALA A 335 -16.96 16.88 26.38
CA ALA A 335 -16.41 18.00 25.63
C ALA A 335 -17.41 18.53 24.58
N HIS A 336 -18.00 17.63 23.80
CA HIS A 336 -18.93 18.00 22.73
C HIS A 336 -20.22 18.61 23.27
N LYS A 337 -20.77 18.05 24.35
CA LYS A 337 -21.97 18.59 25.00
C LYS A 337 -21.71 20.02 25.48
N LEU A 338 -20.60 20.23 26.19
CA LEU A 338 -20.25 21.54 26.71
C LEU A 338 -20.04 22.57 25.59
N GLN A 339 -19.38 22.20 24.49
CA GLN A 339 -19.27 23.06 23.30
C GLN A 339 -20.64 23.36 22.67
N SER A 340 -21.53 22.36 22.58
CA SER A 340 -22.89 22.55 22.04
C SER A 340 -23.76 23.51 22.84
N GLU A 341 -23.51 23.63 24.14
CA GLU A 341 -24.26 24.51 25.04
C GLU A 341 -23.67 25.93 25.08
N THR A 342 -22.39 26.11 24.70
CA THR A 342 -21.63 27.36 24.94
C THR A 342 -21.16 28.07 23.67
N LEU A 343 -21.09 27.38 22.53
CA LEU A 343 -20.53 27.91 21.28
C LEU A 343 -21.56 27.86 20.13
N PRO A 344 -21.59 28.83 19.22
CA PRO A 344 -22.44 28.78 18.02
C PRO A 344 -22.14 27.55 17.16
N ASN A 345 -23.14 26.95 16.53
CA ASN A 345 -23.02 25.69 15.75
C ASN A 345 -21.97 25.68 14.62
N ASN A 346 -21.47 26.85 14.20
CA ASN A 346 -20.42 26.99 13.18
C ASN A 346 -19.03 27.31 13.78
N HIS A 347 -18.85 27.21 15.09
CA HIS A 347 -17.56 27.46 15.75
C HIS A 347 -16.52 26.41 15.37
N SER A 348 -15.26 26.80 15.22
CA SER A 348 -14.14 25.93 14.83
C SER A 348 -13.94 24.75 15.79
N ASP A 349 -14.31 24.90 17.05
CA ASP A 349 -14.13 23.86 18.06
C ASP A 349 -15.01 22.64 17.82
N PHE A 350 -16.16 22.80 17.13
CA PHE A 350 -16.99 21.66 16.71
C PHE A 350 -16.27 20.80 15.68
N ALA A 351 -15.48 21.41 14.79
CA ALA A 351 -14.66 20.67 13.84
C ALA A 351 -13.68 19.75 14.59
N GLN A 352 -12.99 20.28 15.61
CA GLN A 352 -12.06 19.47 16.40
C GLN A 352 -12.75 18.31 17.13
N SER A 353 -13.95 18.54 17.68
CA SER A 353 -14.73 17.49 18.33
C SER A 353 -15.20 16.40 17.36
N TYR A 354 -15.67 16.76 16.17
CA TYR A 354 -16.02 15.77 15.14
C TYR A 354 -14.80 14.95 14.69
N LYS A 355 -13.64 15.57 14.55
CA LYS A 355 -12.38 14.85 14.28
C LYS A 355 -12.06 13.84 15.38
N ASN A 356 -12.24 14.23 16.65
CA ASN A 356 -11.97 13.38 17.80
C ASN A 356 -12.91 12.17 17.85
N PHE A 357 -14.22 12.37 17.60
CA PHE A 357 -15.17 11.26 17.45
C PHE A 357 -14.80 10.33 16.29
N GLY A 358 -14.48 10.91 15.12
CA GLY A 358 -14.04 10.13 13.96
C GLY A 358 -12.85 9.24 14.28
N ASN A 359 -11.81 9.80 14.91
CA ASN A 359 -10.62 9.08 15.33
C ASN A 359 -10.92 7.96 16.34
N LEU A 360 -11.81 8.23 17.30
CA LEU A 360 -12.22 7.26 18.31
C LEU A 360 -12.95 6.07 17.67
N TYR A 361 -13.95 6.32 16.83
CA TYR A 361 -14.69 5.26 16.15
C TYR A 361 -13.81 4.48 15.16
N MET A 362 -12.82 5.14 14.57
CA MET A 362 -11.82 4.48 13.72
C MET A 362 -10.95 3.48 14.49
N LYS A 363 -10.59 3.79 15.75
CA LYS A 363 -9.90 2.84 16.63
C LYS A 363 -10.81 1.74 17.15
N LEU A 364 -12.09 2.02 17.35
CA LEU A 364 -13.10 1.02 17.72
C LEU A 364 -13.46 0.07 16.56
N GLY A 365 -13.05 0.39 15.33
CA GLY A 365 -13.37 -0.38 14.13
C GLY A 365 -14.75 -0.09 13.54
N ASP A 366 -15.51 0.86 14.09
CA ASP A 366 -16.80 1.32 13.56
C ASP A 366 -16.54 2.35 12.45
N LEU A 367 -16.23 1.84 11.26
CA LEU A 367 -15.85 2.67 10.10
C LEU A 367 -17.00 3.56 9.64
N ASP A 368 -18.26 3.14 9.82
CA ASP A 368 -19.45 3.90 9.40
C ASP A 368 -19.69 5.12 10.30
N LYS A 369 -19.60 4.98 11.62
CA LYS A 369 -19.67 6.13 12.51
C LYS A 369 -18.49 7.05 12.32
N ALA A 370 -17.28 6.51 12.16
CA ALA A 370 -16.10 7.33 11.92
C ALA A 370 -16.28 8.19 10.66
N LEU A 371 -16.76 7.59 9.57
CA LEU A 371 -17.06 8.28 8.32
C LEU A 371 -18.10 9.40 8.54
N SER A 372 -19.22 9.11 9.20
CA SER A 372 -20.26 10.10 9.48
C SER A 372 -19.73 11.32 10.25
N TYR A 373 -18.83 11.12 11.21
CA TYR A 373 -18.22 12.23 11.95
C TYR A 373 -17.21 13.00 11.12
N TYR A 374 -16.40 12.34 10.29
CA TYR A 374 -15.48 13.04 9.37
C TYR A 374 -16.23 13.82 8.27
N GLU A 375 -17.38 13.35 7.81
CA GLU A 375 -18.25 14.09 6.88
C GLU A 375 -18.83 15.35 7.52
N LYS A 376 -19.28 15.28 8.79
CA LYS A 376 -19.71 16.47 9.56
C LYS A 376 -18.58 17.46 9.77
N LEU A 377 -17.37 16.97 10.05
CA LEU A 377 -16.16 17.79 10.10
C LEU A 377 -15.93 18.51 8.77
N LEU A 378 -15.98 17.78 7.67
CA LEU A 378 -15.76 18.33 6.33
C LEU A 378 -16.81 19.41 6.00
N GLU A 379 -18.09 19.14 6.27
CA GLU A 379 -19.18 20.09 6.06
C GLU A 379 -18.96 21.38 6.88
N ASN A 380 -18.58 21.26 8.14
CA ASN A 380 -18.29 22.41 8.99
C ASN A 380 -17.10 23.23 8.46
N GLN A 381 -16.01 22.57 8.07
CA GLN A 381 -14.83 23.23 7.51
C GLN A 381 -15.14 23.96 6.20
N LEU A 382 -15.92 23.36 5.29
CA LEU A 382 -16.26 23.97 4.00
C LEU A 382 -17.18 25.20 4.12
N LYS A 383 -17.80 25.45 5.28
CA LYS A 383 -18.53 26.70 5.52
C LYS A 383 -17.62 27.92 5.66
N THR A 384 -16.36 27.73 6.09
CA THR A 384 -15.44 28.83 6.43
C THR A 384 -14.11 28.76 5.68
N LEU A 385 -13.70 27.59 5.20
CA LEU A 385 -12.41 27.32 4.56
C LEU A 385 -12.61 26.91 3.10
N SER A 386 -11.66 27.28 2.23
CA SER A 386 -11.65 26.83 0.83
C SER A 386 -11.35 25.33 0.72
N SER A 387 -11.71 24.72 -0.41
CA SER A 387 -11.44 23.30 -0.69
C SER A 387 -9.95 22.95 -0.75
N SER A 388 -9.08 23.92 -1.08
CA SER A 388 -7.62 23.78 -1.08
C SER A 388 -6.97 24.16 0.26
N HIS A 389 -7.76 24.49 1.29
CA HIS A 389 -7.20 24.74 2.60
C HIS A 389 -6.57 23.45 3.19
N PRO A 390 -5.37 23.51 3.81
CA PRO A 390 -4.66 22.32 4.29
C PRO A 390 -5.49 21.45 5.24
N SER A 391 -6.29 22.06 6.12
CA SER A 391 -7.17 21.33 7.03
C SER A 391 -8.30 20.57 6.34
N VAL A 392 -8.78 21.07 5.19
CA VAL A 392 -9.82 20.42 4.37
C VAL A 392 -9.20 19.27 3.57
N ILE A 393 -8.02 19.49 2.98
CA ILE A 393 -7.24 18.45 2.30
C ILE A 393 -6.97 17.28 3.25
N GLU A 394 -6.56 17.57 4.48
CA GLU A 394 -6.33 16.54 5.49
C GLU A 394 -7.61 15.74 5.79
N THR A 395 -8.76 16.40 5.88
CA THR A 395 -10.05 15.73 6.08
C THR A 395 -10.42 14.86 4.88
N TYR A 396 -10.22 15.33 3.63
CA TYR A 396 -10.40 14.50 2.43
C TYR A 396 -9.50 13.26 2.46
N ARG A 397 -8.24 13.41 2.86
CA ARG A 397 -7.28 12.31 2.98
C ARG A 397 -7.77 11.28 4.00
N ILE A 398 -8.20 11.74 5.18
CA ILE A 398 -8.75 10.86 6.23
C ILE A 398 -9.97 10.08 5.71
N ILE A 399 -10.94 10.77 5.10
CA ILE A 399 -12.13 10.13 4.53
C ILE A 399 -11.75 9.11 3.44
N GLY A 400 -10.83 9.46 2.55
CA GLY A 400 -10.30 8.56 1.53
C GLY A 400 -9.70 7.28 2.12
N HIS A 401 -8.91 7.39 3.19
CA HIS A 401 -8.37 6.22 3.90
C HIS A 401 -9.46 5.39 4.60
N VAL A 402 -10.53 6.00 5.11
CA VAL A 402 -11.66 5.26 5.69
C VAL A 402 -12.35 4.40 4.62
N TYR A 403 -12.63 4.97 3.44
CA TYR A 403 -13.18 4.20 2.32
C TYR A 403 -12.22 3.13 1.81
N TRP A 404 -10.92 3.42 1.74
CA TRP A 404 -9.91 2.43 1.36
C TRP A 404 -9.89 1.24 2.34
N LYS A 405 -9.97 1.50 3.66
CA LYS A 405 -10.12 0.43 4.67
C LYS A 405 -11.42 -0.36 4.52
N LYS A 406 -12.52 0.27 4.12
CA LYS A 406 -13.77 -0.40 3.78
C LYS A 406 -13.72 -1.19 2.46
N ARG A 407 -12.61 -1.12 1.71
CA ARG A 407 -12.45 -1.65 0.35
C ARG A 407 -13.42 -1.03 -0.68
N ASP A 408 -13.90 0.18 -0.42
CA ASP A 408 -14.63 0.97 -1.41
C ASP A 408 -13.64 1.86 -2.18
N PHE A 409 -12.96 1.24 -3.15
CA PHE A 409 -11.92 1.91 -3.94
C PHE A 409 -12.46 3.06 -4.79
N ASN A 410 -13.75 3.05 -5.15
CA ASN A 410 -14.36 4.08 -5.98
C ASN A 410 -14.60 5.37 -5.18
N GLN A 411 -15.10 5.25 -3.95
CA GLN A 411 -15.21 6.43 -3.07
C GLN A 411 -13.84 6.92 -2.63
N ALA A 412 -12.92 6.02 -2.30
CA ALA A 412 -11.56 6.39 -1.93
C ALA A 412 -10.86 7.21 -3.04
N SER A 413 -11.02 6.83 -4.31
CA SER A 413 -10.40 7.55 -5.43
C SER A 413 -10.97 8.95 -5.60
N ILE A 414 -12.27 9.16 -5.38
CA ILE A 414 -12.90 10.49 -5.43
C ILE A 414 -12.25 11.41 -4.40
N TYR A 415 -12.12 10.96 -3.15
CA TYR A 415 -11.55 11.78 -2.08
C TYR A 415 -10.04 12.02 -2.25
N PHE A 416 -9.27 11.02 -2.70
CA PHE A 416 -7.85 11.22 -2.98
C PHE A 416 -7.60 12.11 -4.21
N ASN A 417 -8.49 12.13 -5.21
CA ASN A 417 -8.40 13.12 -6.28
C ASN A 417 -8.66 14.54 -5.76
N LYS A 418 -9.61 14.73 -4.83
CA LYS A 418 -9.79 16.04 -4.17
C LYS A 418 -8.55 16.50 -3.39
N VAL A 419 -7.85 15.56 -2.75
CA VAL A 419 -6.54 15.84 -2.11
C VAL A 419 -5.54 16.31 -3.16
N LEU A 420 -5.42 15.59 -4.28
CA LEU A 420 -4.51 15.97 -5.36
C LEU A 420 -4.83 17.35 -5.94
N ASP A 421 -6.10 17.63 -6.23
CA ASP A 421 -6.54 18.92 -6.76
C ASP A 421 -6.20 20.06 -5.79
N GLY A 422 -6.47 19.88 -4.49
CA GLY A 422 -6.12 20.86 -3.46
C GLY A 422 -4.61 21.08 -3.32
N GLU A 423 -3.80 20.03 -3.42
CA GLU A 423 -2.34 20.15 -3.37
C GLU A 423 -1.77 20.78 -4.65
N LEU A 424 -2.36 20.55 -5.82
CA LEU A 424 -1.97 21.20 -7.08
C LEU A 424 -2.22 22.71 -7.07
N GLU A 425 -3.28 23.17 -6.39
CA GLU A 425 -3.55 24.61 -6.24
C GLU A 425 -2.55 25.31 -5.31
N ARG A 426 -2.03 24.60 -4.30
CA ARG A 426 -1.24 25.19 -3.21
C ARG A 426 0.27 24.99 -3.37
N SER A 427 0.67 23.83 -3.87
CA SER A 427 2.06 23.39 -3.90
C SER A 427 2.70 23.65 -5.25
N LYS A 428 4.03 23.89 -5.25
CA LYS A 428 4.84 23.97 -6.46
C LYS A 428 5.31 22.57 -6.87
N PRO A 429 5.65 22.37 -8.17
CA PRO A 429 6.41 21.20 -8.59
C PRO A 429 7.65 21.00 -7.70
N GLY A 430 7.87 19.75 -7.27
CA GLY A 430 8.93 19.39 -6.33
C GLY A 430 8.50 19.26 -4.85
N ASP A 431 7.33 19.77 -4.48
CA ASP A 431 6.88 19.79 -3.08
C ASP A 431 6.45 18.41 -2.58
N SER A 432 6.84 18.08 -1.34
CA SER A 432 6.57 16.79 -0.68
C SER A 432 5.07 16.42 -0.58
N PRO A 433 4.14 17.33 -0.25
CA PRO A 433 2.71 17.02 -0.21
C PRO A 433 2.16 16.53 -1.55
N LEU A 434 2.63 17.11 -2.66
CA LEU A 434 2.19 16.73 -4.01
C LEU A 434 2.68 15.33 -4.38
N SER A 435 3.93 14.99 -4.05
CA SER A 435 4.45 13.60 -4.19
C SER A 435 3.63 12.61 -3.37
N SER A 436 3.29 12.96 -2.12
CA SER A 436 2.48 12.10 -1.25
C SER A 436 1.07 11.86 -1.84
N ALA A 437 0.46 12.87 -2.45
CA ALA A 437 -0.86 12.74 -3.09
C ALA A 437 -0.81 11.80 -4.29
N TYR A 438 0.18 11.96 -5.18
CA TYR A 438 0.38 11.04 -6.30
C TYR A 438 0.66 9.61 -5.85
N LYS A 439 1.55 9.44 -4.87
CA LYS A 439 1.88 8.12 -4.31
C LYS A 439 0.63 7.43 -3.73
N THR A 440 -0.18 8.16 -2.96
CA THR A 440 -1.41 7.62 -2.34
C THR A 440 -2.41 7.14 -3.39
N LEU A 441 -2.59 7.87 -4.49
CA LEU A 441 -3.41 7.44 -5.62
C LEU A 441 -2.81 6.22 -6.33
N GLY A 442 -1.50 6.19 -6.55
CA GLY A 442 -0.79 5.04 -7.11
C GLY A 442 -1.01 3.76 -6.30
N GLU A 443 -0.88 3.86 -4.97
CA GLU A 443 -1.11 2.76 -4.03
C GLU A 443 -2.57 2.29 -4.06
N LEU A 444 -3.54 3.22 -4.06
CA LEU A 444 -4.96 2.89 -4.13
C LEU A 444 -5.29 2.09 -5.40
N TYR A 445 -4.83 2.55 -6.56
CA TYR A 445 -5.11 1.87 -7.84
C TYR A 445 -4.37 0.53 -7.95
N PHE A 446 -3.17 0.41 -7.38
CA PHE A 446 -2.45 -0.85 -7.33
C PHE A 446 -3.15 -1.87 -6.43
N ASP A 447 -3.67 -1.45 -5.28
CA ASP A 447 -4.48 -2.29 -4.40
C ASP A 447 -5.81 -2.70 -5.06
N LYS A 448 -6.46 -1.75 -5.74
CA LYS A 448 -7.67 -2.01 -6.52
C LYS A 448 -7.40 -3.05 -7.62
N TYR A 449 -6.27 -2.96 -8.32
CA TYR A 449 -5.81 -3.98 -9.25
C TYR A 449 -5.59 -5.34 -8.57
N ASN A 450 -4.93 -5.38 -7.41
CA ASN A 450 -4.69 -6.65 -6.70
C ASN A 450 -6.00 -7.36 -6.28
N VAL A 451 -7.11 -6.62 -6.13
CA VAL A 451 -8.43 -7.17 -5.82
C VAL A 451 -9.23 -7.54 -7.09
N HIS A 452 -9.22 -6.70 -8.13
CA HIS A 452 -10.10 -6.87 -9.30
C HIS A 452 -9.39 -7.42 -10.54
N LEU A 453 -8.06 -7.45 -10.56
CA LEU A 453 -7.20 -7.88 -11.67
C LEU A 453 -7.50 -7.17 -13.00
N ASN A 454 -7.91 -5.90 -12.92
CA ASN A 454 -8.25 -5.07 -14.07
C ASN A 454 -7.03 -4.26 -14.54
N GLU A 455 -6.58 -4.49 -15.77
CA GLU A 455 -5.38 -3.84 -16.34
C GLU A 455 -5.47 -2.31 -16.38
N ASN A 456 -6.68 -1.74 -16.49
CA ASN A 456 -6.86 -0.29 -16.45
C ASN A 456 -6.43 0.31 -15.10
N ASP A 457 -6.75 -0.37 -13.99
CA ASP A 457 -6.34 0.10 -12.66
C ASP A 457 -4.81 0.01 -12.50
N LEU A 458 -4.17 -0.99 -13.12
CA LEU A 458 -2.71 -1.08 -13.15
C LEU A 458 -2.06 0.01 -14.01
N ASN A 459 -2.73 0.45 -15.09
CA ASN A 459 -2.29 1.59 -15.91
C ASN A 459 -2.38 2.91 -15.13
N ASP A 460 -3.49 3.11 -14.41
CA ASP A 460 -3.70 4.30 -13.59
C ASP A 460 -2.66 4.35 -12.45
N ALA A 461 -2.41 3.23 -11.78
CA ALA A 461 -1.36 3.11 -10.78
C ALA A 461 0.01 3.54 -11.32
N LEU A 462 0.40 2.99 -12.48
CA LEU A 462 1.67 3.34 -13.14
C LEU A 462 1.76 4.84 -13.45
N ASN A 463 0.69 5.44 -13.97
CA ASN A 463 0.65 6.86 -14.31
C ASN A 463 0.86 7.74 -13.07
N PHE A 464 0.20 7.43 -11.95
CA PHE A 464 0.37 8.19 -10.71
C PHE A 464 1.77 8.01 -10.11
N TYR A 465 2.35 6.81 -10.14
CA TYR A 465 3.74 6.61 -9.69
C TYR A 465 4.75 7.34 -10.58
N LEU A 466 4.54 7.42 -11.90
CA LEU A 466 5.39 8.20 -12.79
C LEU A 466 5.33 9.70 -12.48
N LYS A 467 4.12 10.25 -12.25
CA LYS A 467 3.96 11.65 -11.81
C LYS A 467 4.63 11.91 -10.46
N CYS A 468 4.53 10.97 -9.52
CA CYS A 468 5.25 11.06 -8.25
C CYS A 468 6.77 11.10 -8.47
N LEU A 469 7.29 10.24 -9.34
CA LEU A 469 8.71 10.21 -9.69
C LEU A 469 9.17 11.52 -10.34
N GLU A 470 8.42 12.04 -11.31
CA GLU A 470 8.71 13.32 -11.96
C GLU A 470 8.79 14.45 -10.94
N ASN A 471 7.83 14.52 -10.00
CA ASN A 471 7.81 15.53 -8.95
C ASN A 471 9.00 15.40 -7.99
N GLU A 472 9.34 14.17 -7.54
CA GLU A 472 10.47 13.98 -6.63
C GLU A 472 11.84 14.25 -7.27
N LEU A 473 12.00 14.00 -8.57
CA LEU A 473 13.24 14.25 -9.29
C LEU A 473 13.60 15.74 -9.41
N GLU A 474 12.64 16.66 -9.22
CA GLU A 474 12.93 18.09 -9.24
C GLU A 474 13.74 18.57 -8.03
N THR A 475 13.57 17.93 -6.87
CA THR A 475 14.14 18.40 -5.60
C THR A 475 15.11 17.41 -4.95
N LYS A 476 15.01 16.11 -5.27
CA LYS A 476 15.78 15.06 -4.59
C LYS A 476 16.92 14.52 -5.47
N LEU A 477 18.00 14.13 -4.81
CA LEU A 477 19.12 13.42 -5.44
C LEU A 477 18.77 11.95 -5.64
N TYR A 478 19.35 11.31 -6.66
CA TYR A 478 19.08 9.91 -7.03
C TYR A 478 19.25 8.87 -5.89
N GLU A 479 19.96 9.21 -4.83
CA GLU A 479 20.27 8.32 -3.70
C GLU A 479 19.23 8.39 -2.57
N ASP A 480 18.23 9.26 -2.70
CA ASP A 480 17.14 9.39 -1.73
C ASP A 480 16.30 8.09 -1.65
N GLU A 481 15.98 7.67 -0.43
CA GLU A 481 15.24 6.45 -0.15
C GLU A 481 13.84 6.45 -0.80
N SER A 482 13.21 7.62 -0.91
CA SER A 482 11.91 7.77 -1.57
C SER A 482 11.96 7.42 -3.07
N LEU A 483 13.00 7.88 -3.78
CA LEU A 483 13.22 7.56 -5.20
C LEU A 483 13.56 6.09 -5.42
N ILE A 484 14.33 5.49 -4.52
CA ILE A 484 14.65 4.05 -4.54
C ILE A 484 13.35 3.23 -4.50
N ASN A 485 12.46 3.52 -3.54
CA ASN A 485 11.18 2.85 -3.41
C ASN A 485 10.29 3.04 -4.66
N LEU A 486 10.30 4.24 -5.27
CA LEU A 486 9.55 4.48 -6.51
C LEU A 486 10.09 3.68 -7.69
N TYR A 487 11.41 3.56 -7.84
CA TYR A 487 12.01 2.74 -8.91
C TYR A 487 11.67 1.26 -8.78
N GLU A 488 11.67 0.73 -7.56
CA GLU A 488 11.26 -0.65 -7.29
C GLU A 488 9.79 -0.87 -7.69
N VAL A 489 8.87 -0.05 -7.17
CA VAL A 489 7.42 -0.19 -7.45
C VAL A 489 7.10 -0.02 -8.93
N ILE A 490 7.71 0.94 -9.62
CA ILE A 490 7.50 1.13 -11.06
C ILE A 490 8.09 -0.05 -11.85
N GLY A 491 9.25 -0.56 -11.45
CA GLY A 491 9.88 -1.75 -12.03
C GLY A 491 8.97 -2.98 -11.95
N ASP A 492 8.37 -3.20 -10.77
CA ASP A 492 7.43 -4.29 -10.50
C ASP A 492 6.13 -4.17 -11.31
N ILE A 493 5.56 -2.96 -11.40
CA ILE A 493 4.35 -2.72 -12.19
C ILE A 493 4.63 -2.97 -13.68
N CYS A 494 5.76 -2.48 -14.20
CA CYS A 494 6.18 -2.73 -15.58
C CYS A 494 6.40 -4.23 -15.84
N PHE A 495 6.98 -4.95 -14.87
CA PHE A 495 7.15 -6.41 -14.95
C PHE A 495 5.81 -7.14 -15.03
N LYS A 496 4.84 -6.78 -14.16
CA LYS A 496 3.48 -7.35 -14.17
C LYS A 496 2.74 -7.07 -15.47
N LYS A 497 2.96 -5.91 -16.08
CA LYS A 497 2.41 -5.54 -17.40
C LYS A 497 3.10 -6.19 -18.60
N HIS A 498 4.12 -7.02 -18.38
CA HIS A 498 4.97 -7.59 -19.43
C HIS A 498 5.75 -6.56 -20.26
N ASP A 499 5.91 -5.31 -19.77
CA ASP A 499 6.83 -4.33 -20.35
C ASP A 499 8.24 -4.53 -19.77
N PHE A 500 8.88 -5.61 -20.22
CA PHE A 500 10.20 -6.02 -19.75
C PHE A 500 11.30 -4.98 -20.02
N ASN A 501 11.16 -4.17 -21.07
CA ASN A 501 12.17 -3.17 -21.40
C ASN A 501 12.13 -2.02 -20.38
N GLN A 502 10.95 -1.51 -20.04
CA GLN A 502 10.83 -0.49 -19.00
C GLN A 502 11.21 -1.05 -17.62
N SER A 503 10.76 -2.26 -17.29
CA SER A 503 11.11 -2.91 -16.03
C SER A 503 12.65 -3.01 -15.84
N LEU A 504 13.38 -3.38 -16.89
CA LEU A 504 14.85 -3.37 -16.88
C LEU A 504 15.43 -1.98 -16.63
N VAL A 505 14.89 -0.92 -17.22
CA VAL A 505 15.39 0.45 -17.00
C VAL A 505 15.30 0.82 -15.53
N TYR A 506 14.16 0.56 -14.89
CA TYR A 506 13.92 0.90 -13.49
C TYR A 506 14.72 0.03 -12.53
N TYR A 507 14.81 -1.29 -12.74
CA TYR A 507 15.67 -2.15 -11.90
C TYR A 507 17.16 -1.85 -12.07
N ASN A 508 17.64 -1.45 -13.25
CA ASN A 508 19.03 -1.00 -13.40
C ASN A 508 19.30 0.33 -12.69
N ARG A 509 18.32 1.26 -12.66
CA ARG A 509 18.41 2.49 -11.86
C ARG A 509 18.45 2.17 -10.37
N LEU A 510 17.57 1.29 -9.91
CA LEU A 510 17.52 0.78 -8.54
C LEU A 510 18.88 0.19 -8.13
N LEU A 511 19.42 -0.72 -8.95
CA LEU A 511 20.75 -1.32 -8.75
C LEU A 511 21.84 -0.22 -8.65
N GLY A 512 21.82 0.76 -9.55
CA GLY A 512 22.76 1.86 -9.55
C GLY A 512 22.68 2.73 -8.29
N CYS A 513 21.51 2.88 -7.67
CA CYS A 513 21.36 3.60 -6.40
C CYS A 513 21.95 2.79 -5.23
N HIS A 514 21.67 1.49 -5.14
CA HIS A 514 22.24 0.63 -4.10
C HIS A 514 23.78 0.50 -4.21
N LEU A 515 24.32 0.46 -5.44
CA LEU A 515 25.77 0.42 -5.68
C LEU A 515 26.49 1.73 -5.37
N ARG A 516 25.79 2.84 -5.17
CA ARG A 516 26.40 4.13 -4.79
C ARG A 516 26.34 4.41 -3.29
N LYS A 517 25.57 3.63 -2.53
CA LYS A 517 25.51 3.77 -1.07
C LYS A 517 26.85 3.38 -0.44
N LYS A 518 27.27 4.16 0.57
CA LYS A 518 28.56 4.00 1.28
C LYS A 518 28.69 2.67 2.02
N LEU A 519 27.56 2.10 2.43
CA LEU A 519 27.40 0.76 3.00
C LEU A 519 26.49 -0.01 2.05
N PHE A 520 27.04 -1.03 1.40
CA PHE A 520 26.29 -1.89 0.49
C PHE A 520 25.46 -2.89 1.30
N ASP A 521 24.19 -3.03 0.95
CA ASP A 521 23.38 -4.15 1.41
C ASP A 521 23.43 -5.23 0.33
N GLU A 522 24.35 -6.19 0.50
CA GLU A 522 24.62 -7.27 -0.47
C GLU A 522 23.34 -8.08 -0.78
N LEU A 523 22.48 -8.28 0.23
CA LEU A 523 21.24 -9.04 0.06
C LEU A 523 20.26 -8.37 -0.93
N ILE A 524 20.12 -7.05 -0.82
CA ILE A 524 19.23 -6.28 -1.71
C ILE A 524 19.79 -6.27 -3.14
N ILE A 525 21.11 -6.16 -3.29
CA ILE A 525 21.77 -6.19 -4.60
C ILE A 525 21.56 -7.55 -5.28
N ASP A 526 21.68 -8.65 -4.54
CA ASP A 526 21.42 -9.99 -5.05
C ASP A 526 19.97 -10.17 -5.49
N GLN A 527 19.01 -9.64 -4.74
CA GLN A 527 17.60 -9.62 -5.13
C GLN A 527 17.37 -8.87 -6.44
N ILE A 528 17.98 -7.69 -6.61
CA ILE A 528 17.85 -6.90 -7.84
C ILE A 528 18.50 -7.61 -9.03
N TYR A 529 19.67 -8.23 -8.86
CA TYR A 529 20.28 -9.06 -9.90
C TYR A 529 19.41 -10.25 -10.29
N THR A 530 18.72 -10.86 -9.31
CA THR A 530 17.77 -11.95 -9.55
C THR A 530 16.59 -11.47 -10.40
N LEU A 531 15.97 -10.35 -10.05
CA LEU A 531 14.87 -9.75 -10.82
C LEU A 531 15.27 -9.41 -12.26
N ILE A 532 16.46 -8.84 -12.46
CA ILE A 532 17.00 -8.54 -13.79
C ILE A 532 17.27 -9.83 -14.58
N GLY A 533 17.82 -10.86 -13.92
CA GLY A 533 18.04 -12.18 -14.51
C GLY A 533 16.74 -12.82 -14.98
N GLU A 534 15.68 -12.77 -14.16
CA GLU A 534 14.35 -13.27 -14.49
C GLU A 534 13.74 -12.55 -15.70
N ILE A 535 13.95 -11.24 -15.84
CA ILE A 535 13.48 -10.52 -17.03
C ILE A 535 14.20 -10.99 -18.28
N TYR A 536 15.53 -11.09 -18.24
CA TYR A 536 16.30 -11.58 -19.39
C TYR A 536 15.92 -13.03 -19.75
N LEU A 537 15.61 -13.85 -18.75
CA LEU A 537 15.08 -15.19 -18.95
C LEU A 537 13.74 -15.16 -19.69
N LYS A 538 12.78 -14.34 -19.23
CA LYS A 538 11.47 -14.16 -19.91
C LYS A 538 11.59 -13.59 -21.32
N LYS A 539 12.66 -12.84 -21.61
CA LYS A 539 13.00 -12.34 -22.94
C LYS A 539 13.80 -13.32 -23.81
N SER A 540 14.15 -14.51 -23.30
CA SER A 540 15.00 -15.49 -23.97
C SER A 540 16.43 -14.98 -24.28
N GLU A 541 16.95 -14.03 -23.49
CA GLU A 541 18.32 -13.50 -23.61
C GLU A 541 19.27 -14.24 -22.64
N PHE A 542 19.59 -15.50 -22.96
CA PHE A 542 20.27 -16.43 -22.05
C PHE A 542 21.70 -16.02 -21.66
N ASP A 543 22.49 -15.46 -22.57
CA ASP A 543 23.85 -14.99 -22.27
C ASP A 543 23.85 -13.93 -21.15
N LYS A 544 22.86 -13.03 -21.17
CA LYS A 544 22.70 -12.00 -20.13
C LYS A 544 22.13 -12.59 -18.85
N THR A 545 21.22 -13.55 -18.96
CA THR A 545 20.68 -14.30 -17.81
C THR A 545 21.81 -14.94 -17.01
N ILE A 546 22.71 -15.66 -17.69
CA ILE A 546 23.89 -16.30 -17.08
C ILE A 546 24.82 -15.25 -16.48
N LEU A 547 25.11 -14.15 -17.18
CA LEU A 547 25.97 -13.07 -16.68
C LEU A 547 25.45 -12.47 -15.37
N TYR A 548 24.14 -12.22 -15.26
CA TYR A 548 23.55 -11.62 -14.06
C TYR A 548 23.47 -12.59 -12.89
N TYR A 549 23.19 -13.87 -13.14
CA TYR A 549 23.25 -14.88 -12.08
C TYR A 549 24.68 -15.20 -11.62
N GLN A 550 25.68 -15.15 -12.52
CA GLN A 550 27.09 -15.31 -12.15
C GLN A 550 27.61 -14.18 -11.24
N LYS A 551 27.05 -12.96 -11.35
CA LYS A 551 27.40 -11.84 -10.45
C LYS A 551 26.98 -12.07 -9.01
N ILE A 552 26.05 -12.99 -8.75
CA ILE A 552 25.62 -13.41 -7.41
C ILE A 552 26.65 -14.39 -6.80
N GLU A 553 27.31 -15.21 -7.63
CA GLU A 553 28.23 -16.27 -7.18
C GLU A 553 29.62 -15.77 -6.76
N THR A 554 30.03 -14.55 -7.11
CA THR A 554 31.42 -14.11 -6.92
C THR A 554 31.84 -13.86 -5.46
N ASP A 555 30.92 -13.83 -4.48
CA ASP A 555 31.29 -13.43 -3.10
C ASP A 555 30.82 -14.28 -1.90
N LYS A 556 30.14 -15.45 -2.03
CA LYS A 556 30.10 -16.48 -0.93
C LYS A 556 29.33 -17.80 -1.24
N PRO A 557 29.52 -18.85 -0.39
CA PRO A 557 28.96 -20.18 -0.58
C PRO A 557 27.63 -20.44 0.15
N LYS A 558 26.85 -21.36 -0.43
CA LYS A 558 26.12 -22.51 0.19
C LYS A 558 24.63 -22.52 0.52
N ASP A 559 23.84 -21.44 0.54
CA ASP A 559 22.43 -21.58 0.97
C ASP A 559 21.33 -21.18 -0.05
N ASN A 560 21.68 -20.64 -1.23
CA ASN A 560 20.69 -20.22 -2.24
C ASN A 560 20.43 -21.25 -3.37
N PHE A 561 20.63 -22.54 -3.10
CA PHE A 561 20.44 -23.63 -4.09
C PHE A 561 18.99 -23.84 -4.55
N ARG A 562 18.01 -23.10 -4.01
CA ARG A 562 16.59 -23.36 -4.23
C ARG A 562 16.03 -22.82 -5.56
N PHE A 563 16.75 -21.94 -6.27
CA PHE A 563 16.17 -21.17 -7.38
C PHE A 563 16.80 -21.43 -8.76
N THR A 564 17.90 -22.18 -8.83
CA THR A 564 18.53 -22.59 -10.12
C THR A 564 17.97 -23.92 -10.66
N GLU A 565 17.03 -24.57 -9.97
CA GLU A 565 16.59 -25.93 -10.29
C GLU A 565 15.53 -26.05 -11.40
N ASN A 566 15.13 -24.97 -12.08
CA ASN A 566 14.00 -25.07 -13.03
C ASN A 566 14.05 -24.18 -14.27
N ILE A 567 15.17 -24.23 -15.01
CA ILE A 567 15.24 -23.49 -16.28
C ILE A 567 15.55 -24.45 -17.42
N HIS A 568 14.56 -24.60 -18.31
CA HIS A 568 14.69 -25.24 -19.61
C HIS A 568 15.94 -24.72 -20.35
N PHE A 569 16.87 -25.61 -20.62
CA PHE A 569 18.11 -25.31 -21.34
C PHE A 569 17.84 -25.32 -22.84
N GLU A 570 17.95 -24.18 -23.51
CA GLU A 570 17.94 -24.15 -24.97
C GLU A 570 19.21 -24.79 -25.56
N LYS A 571 19.05 -25.38 -26.76
CA LYS A 571 20.03 -26.20 -27.49
C LYS A 571 21.43 -25.59 -27.68
N ARG A 572 21.60 -24.28 -27.52
CA ARG A 572 22.86 -23.56 -27.82
C ARG A 572 23.92 -23.62 -26.71
N HIS A 573 23.55 -23.92 -25.47
CA HIS A 573 24.47 -23.92 -24.31
C HIS A 573 24.56 -25.25 -23.56
N LEU A 574 24.05 -26.34 -24.16
CA LEU A 574 24.02 -27.67 -23.55
C LEU A 574 25.43 -28.20 -23.20
N ASP A 575 26.48 -27.81 -23.93
CA ASP A 575 27.86 -28.23 -23.63
C ASP A 575 28.45 -27.61 -22.35
N GLN A 576 28.24 -26.31 -22.15
CA GLN A 576 28.72 -25.61 -20.96
C GLN A 576 27.94 -26.02 -19.72
N SER A 577 26.61 -26.16 -19.86
CA SER A 577 25.74 -26.66 -18.80
C SER A 577 26.11 -28.09 -18.40
N LEU A 578 26.31 -28.99 -19.38
CA LEU A 578 26.74 -30.37 -19.11
C LEU A 578 28.06 -30.40 -18.31
N ASN A 579 29.06 -29.61 -18.69
CA ASN A 579 30.33 -29.55 -18.00
C ASN A 579 30.19 -29.01 -16.56
N TYR A 580 29.40 -27.96 -16.37
CA TYR A 580 29.12 -27.39 -15.04
C TYR A 580 28.47 -28.43 -14.11
N PHE A 581 27.36 -29.04 -14.54
CA PHE A 581 26.63 -30.00 -13.72
C PHE A 581 27.39 -31.32 -13.51
N GLN A 582 28.26 -31.74 -14.45
CA GLN A 582 29.17 -32.88 -14.24
C GLN A 582 30.21 -32.61 -13.16
N ASN A 583 30.80 -31.40 -13.15
CA ASN A 583 31.73 -30.99 -12.10
C ASN A 583 31.02 -30.86 -10.74
N LEU A 584 29.77 -30.39 -10.72
CA LEU A 584 28.95 -30.34 -9.52
C LEU A 584 28.66 -31.75 -8.98
N LEU A 585 28.24 -32.67 -9.85
CA LEU A 585 27.96 -34.06 -9.49
C LEU A 585 29.18 -34.74 -8.86
N ASN A 586 30.37 -34.57 -9.46
CA ASN A 586 31.61 -35.16 -8.94
C ASN A 586 31.92 -34.65 -7.52
N LYS A 587 31.74 -33.36 -7.25
CA LYS A 587 31.93 -32.78 -5.91
C LYS A 587 30.88 -33.27 -4.90
N GLN A 588 29.64 -33.46 -5.32
CA GLN A 588 28.57 -33.98 -4.46
C GLN A 588 28.79 -35.44 -4.09
N LEU A 589 29.27 -36.27 -5.03
CA LEU A 589 29.61 -37.68 -4.78
C LEU A 589 30.74 -37.86 -3.75
N GLU A 590 31.63 -36.88 -3.61
CA GLU A 590 32.71 -36.88 -2.61
C GLU A 590 32.23 -36.50 -1.19
N THR A 591 31.11 -35.78 -1.08
CA THR A 591 30.70 -35.08 0.15
C THR A 591 29.39 -35.58 0.76
N HIS A 592 28.54 -36.22 -0.03
CA HIS A 592 27.19 -36.61 0.38
C HIS A 592 26.97 -38.12 0.29
N SER A 593 26.09 -38.65 1.15
CA SER A 593 25.71 -40.07 1.10
C SER A 593 24.92 -40.35 -0.18
N LYS A 594 24.99 -41.59 -0.71
CA LYS A 594 24.31 -41.97 -1.96
C LYS A 594 22.80 -41.66 -1.97
N THR A 595 22.17 -41.59 -0.80
CA THR A 595 20.75 -41.29 -0.58
C THR A 595 20.43 -39.80 -0.39
N ASP A 596 21.31 -38.87 -0.75
CA ASP A 596 21.11 -37.42 -0.54
C ASP A 596 20.22 -36.76 -1.62
N PRO A 597 19.11 -36.07 -1.25
CA PRO A 597 18.24 -35.33 -2.18
C PRO A 597 18.92 -34.45 -3.21
N PHE A 598 20.04 -33.82 -2.85
CA PHE A 598 20.79 -32.98 -3.78
C PHE A 598 21.36 -33.77 -4.96
N LEU A 599 21.70 -35.06 -4.74
CA LEU A 599 22.23 -35.92 -5.79
C LEU A 599 21.15 -36.30 -6.81
N SER A 600 19.90 -36.49 -6.36
CA SER A 600 18.75 -36.74 -7.24
C SER A 600 18.50 -35.58 -8.20
N ASN A 601 18.51 -34.35 -7.70
CA ASN A 601 18.26 -33.17 -8.53
C ASN A 601 19.36 -32.99 -9.60
N THR A 602 20.63 -33.20 -9.22
CA THR A 602 21.74 -33.15 -10.18
C THR A 602 21.64 -34.23 -11.25
N TYR A 603 21.24 -35.47 -10.89
CA TYR A 603 21.01 -36.53 -11.87
C TYR A 603 19.88 -36.20 -12.83
N TYR A 604 18.76 -35.66 -12.33
CA TYR A 604 17.63 -35.23 -13.16
C TYR A 604 18.04 -34.18 -14.20
N ILE A 605 18.80 -33.17 -13.78
CA ILE A 605 19.27 -32.09 -14.66
C ILE A 605 20.23 -32.66 -15.73
N LEU A 606 21.21 -33.48 -15.33
CA LEU A 606 22.15 -34.10 -16.27
C LEU A 606 21.45 -35.04 -17.27
N ALA A 607 20.42 -35.76 -16.81
CA ALA A 607 19.65 -36.66 -17.66
C ALA A 607 18.89 -35.87 -18.74
N ASN A 608 18.24 -34.76 -18.37
CA ASN A 608 17.54 -33.88 -19.31
C ASN A 608 18.48 -33.17 -20.28
N ILE A 609 19.65 -32.71 -19.82
CA ILE A 609 20.67 -32.13 -20.71
C ILE A 609 21.12 -33.16 -21.75
N CYS A 610 21.40 -34.40 -21.33
CA CYS A 610 21.76 -35.48 -22.25
C CYS A 610 20.62 -35.84 -23.22
N PHE A 611 19.36 -35.79 -22.76
CA PHE A 611 18.17 -36.02 -23.58
C PHE A 611 18.06 -34.99 -24.71
N GLU A 612 18.16 -33.70 -24.39
CA GLU A 612 18.09 -32.60 -25.36
C GLU A 612 19.25 -32.61 -26.36
N LYS A 613 20.42 -33.12 -25.94
CA LYS A 613 21.57 -33.38 -26.83
C LYS A 613 21.41 -34.61 -27.71
N GLN A 614 20.29 -35.33 -27.63
CA GLN A 614 20.05 -36.61 -28.30
C GLN A 614 21.06 -37.71 -27.90
N ASN A 615 21.72 -37.57 -26.74
CA ASN A 615 22.56 -38.62 -26.17
C ASN A 615 21.72 -39.48 -25.22
N PHE A 616 20.86 -40.31 -25.82
CA PHE A 616 19.86 -41.10 -25.11
C PHE A 616 20.47 -42.11 -24.14
N ASP A 617 21.64 -42.69 -24.44
CA ASP A 617 22.29 -43.67 -23.57
C ASP A 617 22.75 -43.04 -22.24
N LYS A 618 23.44 -41.89 -22.30
CA LYS A 618 23.85 -41.18 -21.08
C LYS A 618 22.68 -40.58 -20.31
N SER A 619 21.65 -40.13 -21.03
CA SER A 619 20.41 -39.64 -20.42
C SER A 619 19.75 -40.76 -19.60
N LEU A 620 19.65 -41.96 -20.20
CA LEU A 620 19.11 -43.14 -19.56
C LEU A 620 19.91 -43.55 -18.31
N ASP A 621 21.24 -43.55 -18.39
CA ASP A 621 22.11 -43.87 -17.24
C ASP A 621 21.81 -42.95 -16.05
N TYR A 622 21.72 -41.64 -16.28
CA TYR A 622 21.43 -40.68 -15.21
C TYR A 622 20.01 -40.82 -14.65
N PHE A 623 19.00 -41.07 -15.51
CA PHE A 623 17.64 -41.34 -15.04
C PHE A 623 17.52 -42.65 -14.24
N ILE A 624 18.29 -43.68 -14.59
CA ILE A 624 18.34 -44.94 -13.82
C ILE A 624 19.00 -44.71 -12.45
N GLN A 625 20.09 -43.92 -12.39
CA GLN A 625 20.72 -43.55 -11.11
C GLN A 625 19.78 -42.72 -10.22
N LEU A 626 19.05 -41.77 -10.81
CA LEU A 626 17.98 -41.03 -10.13
C LEU A 626 16.93 -41.99 -9.55
N LEU A 627 16.38 -42.88 -10.39
CA LEU A 627 15.34 -43.82 -10.00
C LEU A 627 15.81 -44.74 -8.86
N ASN A 628 17.02 -45.30 -8.94
CA ASN A 628 17.57 -46.15 -7.89
C ASN A 628 17.72 -45.40 -6.56
N ASN A 629 18.19 -44.15 -6.61
CA ASN A 629 18.33 -43.31 -5.42
C ASN A 629 16.98 -43.00 -4.76
N GLU A 630 15.96 -42.70 -5.56
CA GLU A 630 14.62 -42.43 -5.06
C GLU A 630 13.95 -43.69 -4.48
N LEU A 631 14.15 -44.85 -5.11
CA LEU A 631 13.64 -46.15 -4.64
C LEU A 631 14.32 -46.61 -3.34
N GLU A 632 15.64 -46.42 -3.20
CA GLU A 632 16.37 -46.74 -1.97
C GLU A 632 15.90 -45.92 -0.77
N ARG A 633 15.43 -44.68 -0.99
CA ARG A 633 14.91 -43.83 0.09
C ARG A 633 13.49 -44.15 0.52
N LYS A 634 12.62 -44.47 -0.44
CA LYS A 634 11.17 -44.52 -0.21
C LYS A 634 10.61 -45.93 -0.11
N ALA A 635 11.33 -46.94 -0.61
CA ALA A 635 10.96 -48.36 -0.60
C ALA A 635 9.60 -48.73 -1.25
N VAL A 636 8.89 -47.78 -1.91
CA VAL A 636 7.59 -47.99 -2.58
C VAL A 636 7.45 -47.07 -3.80
N ASP A 637 6.87 -47.60 -4.89
CA ASP A 637 6.47 -46.83 -6.09
C ASP A 637 5.28 -45.89 -5.78
N ASP A 638 5.47 -44.56 -5.90
CA ASP A 638 4.46 -43.52 -5.63
C ASP A 638 4.52 -42.38 -6.67
N LEU A 639 3.52 -41.48 -6.69
CA LEU A 639 3.34 -40.36 -7.66
C LEU A 639 4.60 -39.53 -7.92
N SER A 640 5.50 -39.39 -6.95
CA SER A 640 6.73 -38.62 -7.15
C SER A 640 7.68 -39.20 -8.20
N LEU A 641 7.51 -40.47 -8.60
CA LEU A 641 8.32 -41.14 -9.62
C LEU A 641 7.72 -41.04 -11.03
N GLU A 642 6.55 -40.39 -11.18
CA GLU A 642 5.80 -40.29 -12.43
C GLU A 642 6.67 -39.73 -13.57
N ASP A 643 7.34 -38.61 -13.32
CA ASP A 643 8.18 -37.94 -14.33
C ASP A 643 9.40 -38.78 -14.71
N THR A 644 10.03 -39.44 -13.73
CA THR A 644 11.19 -40.32 -13.94
C THR A 644 10.82 -41.52 -14.82
N TYR A 645 9.72 -42.21 -14.52
CA TYR A 645 9.27 -43.35 -15.33
C TYR A 645 8.85 -42.93 -16.74
N LYS A 646 8.15 -41.80 -16.87
CA LYS A 646 7.75 -41.26 -18.17
C LYS A 646 8.96 -40.88 -19.03
N ALA A 647 9.98 -40.26 -18.44
CA ALA A 647 11.21 -39.90 -19.15
C ALA A 647 11.95 -41.16 -19.67
N ILE A 648 12.14 -42.17 -18.81
CA ILE A 648 12.78 -43.44 -19.19
C ILE A 648 12.00 -44.14 -20.31
N ALA A 649 10.67 -44.23 -20.20
CA ALA A 649 9.83 -44.83 -21.23
C ALA A 649 9.95 -44.09 -22.58
N THR A 650 9.99 -42.76 -22.54
CA THR A 650 10.13 -41.92 -23.73
C THR A 650 11.49 -42.14 -24.40
N ILE A 651 12.56 -42.26 -23.62
CA ILE A 651 13.91 -42.56 -24.13
C ILE A 651 13.93 -43.93 -24.82
N TYR A 652 13.41 -44.99 -24.18
CA TYR A 652 13.35 -46.31 -24.80
C TYR A 652 12.50 -46.34 -26.06
N PHE A 653 11.41 -45.57 -26.11
CA PHE A 653 10.61 -45.39 -27.32
C PHE A 653 11.42 -44.76 -28.45
N GLN A 654 12.20 -43.71 -28.19
CA GLN A 654 13.09 -43.07 -29.18
C GLN A 654 14.21 -44.02 -29.65
N GLN A 655 14.67 -44.93 -28.79
CA GLN A 655 15.64 -45.98 -29.12
C GLN A 655 15.02 -47.20 -29.84
N ASN A 656 13.72 -47.17 -30.17
CA ASN A 656 12.95 -48.28 -30.75
C ASN A 656 12.90 -49.56 -29.86
N ASN A 657 13.15 -49.44 -28.55
CA ASN A 657 13.03 -50.55 -27.60
C ASN A 657 11.63 -50.55 -26.96
N TYR A 658 10.64 -50.95 -27.75
CA TYR A 658 9.23 -50.87 -27.40
C TYR A 658 8.83 -51.72 -26.20
N ASP A 659 9.42 -52.91 -26.04
CA ASP A 659 9.10 -53.83 -24.95
C ASP A 659 9.50 -53.22 -23.59
N LYS A 660 10.67 -52.58 -23.49
CA LYS A 660 11.08 -51.86 -22.27
C LYS A 660 10.27 -50.60 -22.04
N ALA A 661 9.98 -49.83 -23.09
CA ALA A 661 9.14 -48.64 -22.97
C ALA A 661 7.75 -48.95 -22.37
N LEU A 662 7.14 -50.08 -22.77
CA LEU A 662 5.85 -50.53 -22.21
C LEU A 662 5.95 -50.84 -20.71
N ILE A 663 7.00 -51.54 -20.26
CA ILE A 663 7.18 -51.89 -18.84
C ILE A 663 7.17 -50.62 -17.96
N TYR A 664 7.92 -49.59 -18.37
CA TYR A 664 8.00 -48.33 -17.63
C TYR A 664 6.69 -47.51 -17.69
N LEU A 665 5.96 -47.53 -18.81
CA LEU A 665 4.63 -46.91 -18.88
C LEU A 665 3.57 -47.64 -18.03
N TYR A 666 3.66 -48.97 -17.89
CA TYR A 666 2.76 -49.70 -17.01
C TYR A 666 3.03 -49.40 -15.54
N ARG A 667 4.30 -49.20 -15.16
CA ARG A 667 4.66 -48.74 -13.80
C ARG A 667 4.22 -47.31 -13.52
N LEU A 668 4.37 -46.43 -14.50
CA LEU A 668 3.82 -45.08 -14.48
C LEU A 668 2.31 -45.09 -14.20
N LEU A 669 1.59 -45.93 -14.96
CA LEU A 669 0.15 -46.10 -14.83
C LEU A 669 -0.25 -46.62 -13.44
N ASP A 670 0.51 -47.57 -12.89
CA ASP A 670 0.29 -48.08 -11.53
C ASP A 670 0.46 -47.00 -10.45
N CYS A 671 1.44 -46.11 -10.60
CA CYS A 671 1.63 -44.98 -9.68
C CYS A 671 0.44 -44.01 -9.75
N GLN A 672 -0.03 -43.70 -10.97
CA GLN A 672 -1.17 -42.81 -11.19
C GLN A 672 -2.48 -43.42 -10.67
N LEU A 673 -2.74 -44.71 -10.91
CA LEU A 673 -3.98 -45.39 -10.52
C LEU A 673 -4.13 -45.60 -9.00
N LYS A 674 -3.04 -45.54 -8.22
CA LYS A 674 -3.11 -45.60 -6.75
C LYS A 674 -3.77 -44.37 -6.12
N THR A 675 -3.78 -43.24 -6.82
CA THR A 675 -4.07 -41.93 -6.24
C THR A 675 -5.10 -41.12 -7.04
N GLN A 676 -5.23 -41.40 -8.35
CA GLN A 676 -6.09 -40.64 -9.27
C GLN A 676 -7.19 -41.54 -9.84
N THR A 677 -8.35 -40.94 -10.14
CA THR A 677 -9.45 -41.63 -10.84
C THR A 677 -9.10 -41.87 -12.30
N ILE A 678 -9.58 -42.98 -12.89
CA ILE A 678 -9.30 -43.41 -14.28
C ILE A 678 -9.54 -42.29 -15.33
N GLU A 679 -10.44 -41.35 -15.07
CA GLU A 679 -10.77 -40.24 -15.97
C GLU A 679 -9.78 -39.06 -15.93
N HIS A 680 -8.75 -39.13 -15.09
CA HIS A 680 -7.75 -38.07 -14.97
C HIS A 680 -6.93 -37.92 -16.26
N SER A 681 -6.58 -36.69 -16.60
CA SER A 681 -5.92 -36.35 -17.88
C SER A 681 -4.55 -37.00 -18.04
N SER A 682 -3.79 -37.17 -16.96
CA SER A 682 -2.48 -37.84 -16.95
C SER A 682 -2.56 -39.32 -17.35
N ILE A 683 -3.55 -40.07 -16.82
CA ILE A 683 -3.80 -41.48 -17.14
C ILE A 683 -4.20 -41.62 -18.61
N THR A 684 -5.04 -40.71 -19.10
CA THR A 684 -5.42 -40.61 -20.52
C THR A 684 -4.18 -40.45 -21.41
N VAL A 685 -3.23 -39.58 -21.02
CA VAL A 685 -1.96 -39.38 -21.75
C VAL A 685 -1.09 -40.64 -21.71
N THR A 686 -0.99 -41.32 -20.56
CA THR A 686 -0.23 -42.57 -20.41
C THR A 686 -0.78 -43.66 -21.33
N TYR A 687 -2.09 -43.86 -21.38
CA TYR A 687 -2.72 -44.80 -22.32
C TYR A 687 -2.48 -44.38 -23.78
N ILE A 688 -2.56 -43.10 -24.11
CA ILE A 688 -2.26 -42.60 -25.46
C ILE A 688 -0.82 -42.97 -25.87
N MET A 689 0.16 -42.83 -24.96
CA MET A 689 1.54 -43.23 -25.18
C MET A 689 1.68 -44.74 -25.39
N ILE A 690 1.04 -45.56 -24.55
CA ILE A 690 0.99 -47.03 -24.72
C ILE A 690 0.43 -47.39 -26.11
N GLY A 691 -0.66 -46.74 -26.52
CA GLY A 691 -1.25 -46.92 -27.85
C GLY A 691 -0.30 -46.55 -28.99
N ASN A 692 0.47 -45.45 -28.86
CA ASN A 692 1.49 -45.08 -29.85
C ASN A 692 2.60 -46.12 -29.97
N ILE A 693 2.99 -46.78 -28.87
CA ILE A 693 3.98 -47.86 -28.90
C ILE A 693 3.44 -49.04 -29.71
N TYR A 694 2.21 -49.47 -29.46
CA TYR A 694 1.60 -50.56 -30.22
C TYR A 694 1.47 -50.25 -31.71
N LEU A 695 1.10 -49.01 -32.08
CA LEU A 695 1.07 -48.56 -33.47
C LEU A 695 2.47 -48.55 -34.11
N LYS A 696 3.53 -48.24 -33.36
CA LYS A 696 4.92 -48.22 -33.87
C LYS A 696 5.57 -49.60 -33.94
N LYS A 697 5.22 -50.50 -33.02
CA LYS A 697 5.63 -51.92 -33.03
C LYS A 697 5.18 -52.61 -34.32
N ASP A 698 3.99 -52.25 -34.82
CA ASP A 698 3.41 -52.70 -36.09
C ASP A 698 4.24 -52.30 -37.34
N TYR A 699 4.84 -51.11 -37.36
CA TYR A 699 5.49 -50.60 -38.58
C TYR A 699 6.84 -51.25 -38.93
N PHE A 700 7.48 -52.01 -38.04
CA PHE A 700 8.83 -52.54 -38.27
C PHE A 700 9.02 -54.05 -38.00
N ASP A 701 8.22 -54.69 -37.14
CA ASP A 701 8.61 -56.01 -36.60
C ASP A 701 8.19 -57.24 -37.43
N THR A 702 7.37 -57.10 -38.49
CA THR A 702 6.90 -58.27 -39.27
C THR A 702 7.78 -58.66 -40.45
N TYR A 703 8.79 -57.86 -40.86
CA TYR A 703 9.66 -58.24 -41.99
C TYR A 703 11.08 -58.67 -41.62
N SER A 704 11.53 -58.64 -40.36
CA SER A 704 12.89 -59.13 -40.03
C SER A 704 13.11 -60.01 -38.80
N ASN A 705 12.28 -60.02 -37.74
CA ASN A 705 12.78 -60.49 -36.43
C ASN A 705 12.18 -61.76 -35.81
N ASN A 706 11.33 -62.50 -36.51
CA ASN A 706 10.95 -63.84 -36.04
C ASN A 706 12.10 -64.87 -36.08
N PHE A 707 13.17 -64.61 -36.84
CA PHE A 707 14.38 -65.46 -36.86
C PHE A 707 15.45 -65.05 -35.83
N GLN A 708 15.46 -63.80 -35.35
CA GLN A 708 16.48 -63.29 -34.43
C GLN A 708 16.07 -63.29 -32.95
N ARG A 709 14.76 -63.18 -32.63
CA ARG A 709 14.24 -63.31 -31.25
C ARG A 709 14.53 -64.68 -30.60
N LYS A 710 14.89 -65.71 -31.38
CA LYS A 710 15.35 -67.01 -30.86
C LYS A 710 16.87 -67.13 -30.68
N LEU A 711 17.66 -66.24 -31.29
CA LEU A 711 19.13 -66.21 -31.15
C LEU A 711 19.60 -65.23 -30.05
N ASP A 712 18.95 -64.07 -29.90
CA ASP A 712 19.45 -63.03 -28.97
C ASP A 712 19.13 -63.28 -27.49
N LYS A 713 18.29 -64.29 -27.18
CA LYS A 713 18.16 -64.82 -25.80
C LYS A 713 19.45 -65.44 -25.25
N THR A 714 20.54 -65.50 -26.02
CA THR A 714 21.80 -66.13 -25.60
C THR A 714 23.01 -65.18 -25.49
N LYS A 715 22.91 -63.86 -25.72
CA LYS A 715 24.13 -63.02 -25.77
C LYS A 715 24.21 -61.67 -25.05
N SER A 716 23.18 -61.11 -24.42
CA SER A 716 23.40 -59.89 -23.61
C SER A 716 23.73 -60.23 -22.16
N LYS A 717 25.01 -60.51 -21.91
CA LYS A 717 25.59 -60.50 -20.56
C LYS A 717 26.02 -59.07 -20.21
N GLU A 718 25.74 -58.73 -18.95
CA GLU A 718 26.46 -57.81 -18.06
C GLU A 718 25.91 -56.38 -17.86
N ASN A 719 25.60 -56.14 -16.57
CA ASN A 719 25.30 -54.90 -15.85
C ASN A 719 23.87 -54.34 -15.91
N LEU A 720 22.92 -55.07 -15.33
CA LEU A 720 21.70 -54.53 -14.72
C LEU A 720 21.46 -55.26 -13.39
N ASP A 721 21.27 -54.48 -12.32
CA ASP A 721 21.16 -54.92 -10.93
C ASP A 721 19.95 -55.84 -10.67
N THR A 722 20.05 -56.63 -9.61
CA THR A 722 19.13 -57.71 -9.23
C THR A 722 17.66 -57.30 -9.08
N ASN A 723 17.38 -56.04 -8.76
CA ASN A 723 16.01 -55.53 -8.63
C ASN A 723 15.27 -55.44 -9.98
N ILE A 724 15.95 -55.12 -11.09
CA ILE A 724 15.35 -54.97 -12.42
C ILE A 724 15.00 -56.33 -13.04
N LYS A 725 15.81 -57.37 -12.79
CA LYS A 725 15.50 -58.75 -13.22
C LYS A 725 14.28 -59.36 -12.53
N SER A 726 13.92 -58.89 -11.34
CA SER A 726 12.70 -59.30 -10.64
C SER A 726 11.45 -58.62 -11.22
N LEU A 727 11.61 -57.42 -11.79
CA LEU A 727 10.55 -56.61 -12.39
C LEU A 727 10.16 -57.08 -13.81
N GLU A 728 11.07 -57.68 -14.56
CA GLU A 728 10.86 -58.15 -15.94
C GLU A 728 10.15 -59.52 -16.05
N ASN A 729 10.03 -60.28 -14.95
CA ASN A 729 9.56 -61.67 -14.95
C ASN A 729 8.14 -61.91 -14.38
N ASP A 730 7.38 -60.85 -14.06
CA ASP A 730 6.04 -60.99 -13.50
C ASP A 730 4.97 -61.08 -14.61
N SER A 731 4.58 -62.30 -14.96
CA SER A 731 3.55 -62.56 -15.98
C SER A 731 2.15 -62.09 -15.58
N GLN A 732 1.85 -62.02 -14.27
CA GLN A 732 0.57 -61.52 -13.77
C GLN A 732 0.47 -60.00 -13.91
N PHE A 733 1.58 -59.29 -13.68
CA PHE A 733 1.69 -57.85 -13.89
C PHE A 733 1.37 -57.45 -15.35
N HIS A 734 2.01 -58.12 -16.31
CA HIS A 734 1.81 -57.80 -17.73
C HIS A 734 0.36 -58.06 -18.19
N THR A 735 -0.22 -59.18 -17.78
CA THR A 735 -1.60 -59.56 -18.14
C THR A 735 -2.64 -58.56 -17.62
N ARG A 736 -2.51 -58.13 -16.36
CA ARG A 736 -3.42 -57.16 -15.73
C ARG A 736 -3.45 -55.82 -16.47
N HIS A 737 -2.30 -55.33 -16.94
CA HIS A 737 -2.21 -54.05 -17.61
C HIS A 737 -2.73 -54.10 -19.06
N LEU A 738 -2.59 -55.24 -19.74
CA LEU A 738 -3.23 -55.47 -21.03
C LEU A 738 -4.77 -55.38 -20.90
N ASP A 739 -5.35 -55.99 -19.85
CA ASP A 739 -6.80 -55.92 -19.60
C ASP A 739 -7.29 -54.49 -19.34
N GLN A 740 -6.54 -53.73 -18.56
CA GLN A 740 -6.86 -52.32 -18.27
C GLN A 740 -6.77 -51.43 -19.51
N ALA A 741 -5.73 -51.62 -20.34
CA ALA A 741 -5.57 -50.89 -21.59
C ALA A 741 -6.71 -51.22 -22.57
N LEU A 742 -7.08 -52.51 -22.66
CA LEU A 742 -8.19 -52.97 -23.51
C LEU A 742 -9.51 -52.33 -23.09
N PHE A 743 -9.82 -52.30 -21.79
CA PHE A 743 -11.01 -51.62 -21.25
C PHE A 743 -11.02 -50.11 -21.55
N TYR A 744 -9.88 -49.43 -21.40
CA TYR A 744 -9.77 -48.00 -21.67
C TYR A 744 -10.05 -47.66 -23.15
N PHE A 745 -9.40 -48.37 -24.08
CA PHE A 745 -9.57 -48.10 -25.52
C PHE A 745 -10.95 -48.50 -26.04
N GLN A 746 -11.60 -49.52 -25.46
CA GLN A 746 -13.00 -49.84 -25.73
C GLN A 746 -13.95 -48.70 -25.32
N ASN A 747 -13.75 -48.12 -24.13
CA ASN A 747 -14.56 -46.99 -23.67
C ASN A 747 -14.34 -45.73 -24.52
N LEU A 748 -13.12 -45.50 -24.99
CA LEU A 748 -12.78 -44.36 -25.83
C LEU A 748 -13.50 -44.42 -27.19
N LEU A 749 -13.74 -45.61 -27.72
CA LEU A 749 -14.51 -45.85 -28.94
C LEU A 749 -16.01 -45.47 -28.81
N ASN A 750 -16.54 -45.46 -27.59
CA ASN A 750 -17.95 -45.15 -27.30
C ASN A 750 -18.23 -43.65 -27.07
N LYS A 751 -17.20 -42.78 -27.03
CA LYS A 751 -17.36 -41.34 -26.79
C LYS A 751 -17.47 -40.55 -28.12
N GLN A 752 -18.40 -39.60 -28.22
CA GLN A 752 -18.74 -38.89 -29.48
C GLN A 752 -17.70 -37.87 -29.99
N ASN A 753 -16.71 -37.47 -29.17
CA ASN A 753 -15.66 -36.52 -29.55
C ASN A 753 -14.28 -37.20 -29.50
N ILE A 754 -13.91 -37.91 -30.56
CA ILE A 754 -12.63 -38.61 -30.64
C ILE A 754 -11.64 -37.76 -31.44
N ASN A 755 -10.54 -37.34 -30.79
CA ASN A 755 -9.44 -36.57 -31.40
C ASN A 755 -8.43 -37.46 -32.17
N ARG A 756 -8.66 -38.78 -32.25
CA ARG A 756 -7.78 -39.81 -32.84
C ARG A 756 -8.57 -40.60 -33.89
N SER A 757 -7.91 -41.11 -34.93
CA SER A 757 -8.64 -41.85 -35.96
C SER A 757 -9.23 -43.14 -35.37
N VAL A 758 -10.47 -43.46 -35.73
CA VAL A 758 -11.14 -44.69 -35.30
C VAL A 758 -10.34 -45.94 -35.72
N CYS A 759 -9.66 -45.85 -36.86
CA CYS A 759 -8.72 -46.86 -37.34
C CYS A 759 -7.57 -47.10 -36.34
N ASP A 760 -6.92 -46.05 -35.83
CA ASP A 760 -5.83 -46.21 -34.85
C ASP A 760 -6.29 -46.95 -33.58
N ILE A 761 -7.52 -46.69 -33.13
CA ILE A 761 -8.07 -47.33 -31.92
C ILE A 761 -8.33 -48.82 -32.18
N TYR A 762 -8.90 -49.17 -33.34
CA TYR A 762 -9.06 -50.59 -33.70
C TYR A 762 -7.74 -51.31 -33.86
N THR A 763 -6.73 -50.67 -34.45
CA THR A 763 -5.36 -51.23 -34.54
C THR A 763 -4.79 -51.50 -33.15
N ILE A 764 -4.87 -50.54 -32.23
CA ILE A 764 -4.39 -50.70 -30.85
C ILE A 764 -5.11 -51.86 -30.14
N LEU A 765 -6.45 -51.92 -30.22
CA LEU A 765 -7.25 -52.98 -29.59
C LEU A 765 -6.92 -54.37 -30.14
N ALA A 766 -6.70 -54.48 -31.44
CA ALA A 766 -6.36 -55.73 -32.09
C ALA A 766 -4.98 -56.25 -31.63
N TYR A 767 -3.98 -55.36 -31.51
CA TYR A 767 -2.64 -55.72 -31.06
C TYR A 767 -2.55 -56.04 -29.56
N ILE A 768 -3.30 -55.33 -28.72
CA ILE A 768 -3.42 -55.70 -27.30
C ILE A 768 -4.01 -57.11 -27.17
N SER A 769 -5.05 -57.42 -27.96
CA SER A 769 -5.69 -58.75 -27.97
C SER A 769 -4.74 -59.84 -28.48
N LEU A 770 -3.86 -59.53 -29.45
CA LEU A 770 -2.81 -60.44 -29.91
C LEU A 770 -1.75 -60.75 -28.84
N GLU A 771 -1.29 -59.74 -28.09
CA GLU A 771 -0.35 -59.93 -26.98
C GLU A 771 -0.98 -60.75 -25.84
N GLN A 772 -2.29 -60.61 -25.63
CA GLN A 772 -3.06 -61.47 -24.71
C GLN A 772 -3.30 -62.89 -25.23
N GLN A 773 -2.94 -63.19 -26.49
CA GLN A 773 -3.22 -64.44 -27.19
C GLN A 773 -4.73 -64.71 -27.38
N ASP A 774 -5.59 -63.69 -27.31
CA ASP A 774 -7.01 -63.79 -27.70
C ASP A 774 -7.18 -63.47 -29.19
N TYR A 775 -6.92 -64.50 -30.00
CA TYR A 775 -6.94 -64.38 -31.46
C TYR A 775 -8.33 -64.07 -32.03
N LEU A 776 -9.42 -64.51 -31.36
CA LEU A 776 -10.79 -64.27 -31.83
C LEU A 776 -11.17 -62.80 -31.65
N GLN A 777 -10.83 -62.22 -30.50
CA GLN A 777 -11.07 -60.82 -30.24
C GLN A 777 -10.17 -59.93 -31.13
N ALA A 778 -8.92 -60.32 -31.35
CA ALA A 778 -8.03 -59.66 -32.30
C ALA A 778 -8.61 -59.64 -33.72
N LEU A 779 -9.10 -60.78 -34.22
CA LEU A 779 -9.73 -60.88 -35.55
C LEU A 779 -10.93 -59.93 -35.69
N ASN A 780 -11.82 -59.88 -34.70
CA ASN A 780 -12.99 -59.00 -34.70
C ASN A 780 -12.57 -57.51 -34.84
N TYR A 781 -11.52 -57.08 -34.15
CA TYR A 781 -11.02 -55.71 -34.28
C TYR A 781 -10.33 -55.44 -35.61
N PHE A 782 -9.54 -56.40 -36.14
CA PHE A 782 -8.95 -56.26 -37.48
C PHE A 782 -10.00 -56.24 -38.60
N GLU A 783 -11.09 -57.00 -38.50
CA GLU A 783 -12.20 -56.96 -39.47
C GLU A 783 -12.92 -55.61 -39.45
N LYS A 784 -13.14 -55.03 -38.25
CA LYS A 784 -13.69 -53.67 -38.11
C LYS A 784 -12.73 -52.60 -38.65
N LEU A 785 -11.43 -52.78 -38.45
CA LEU A 785 -10.39 -51.93 -39.02
C LEU A 785 -10.42 -51.98 -40.55
N LEU A 786 -10.45 -53.17 -41.15
CA LEU A 786 -10.55 -53.37 -42.60
C LEU A 786 -11.79 -52.69 -43.18
N TYR A 787 -12.96 -52.90 -42.56
CA TYR A 787 -14.20 -52.26 -43.00
C TYR A 787 -14.06 -50.74 -43.04
N LYS A 788 -13.49 -50.13 -41.99
CA LYS A 788 -13.33 -48.67 -41.90
C LYS A 788 -12.27 -48.12 -42.86
N GLN A 789 -11.15 -48.82 -43.03
CA GLN A 789 -10.12 -48.46 -44.00
C GLN A 789 -10.64 -48.52 -45.45
N ILE A 790 -11.56 -49.45 -45.75
CA ILE A 790 -12.21 -49.58 -47.06
C ILE A 790 -13.34 -48.55 -47.25
N GLU A 791 -13.90 -47.99 -46.18
CA GLU A 791 -14.91 -46.93 -46.27
C GLU A 791 -14.26 -45.55 -46.55
N ASP A 792 -13.09 -45.28 -45.96
CA ASP A 792 -12.45 -43.95 -45.96
C ASP A 792 -11.46 -43.72 -47.14
N TYR A 793 -11.64 -44.43 -48.28
CA TYR A 793 -10.69 -44.46 -49.42
C TYR A 793 -10.20 -43.07 -49.88
N THR A 794 -8.95 -42.74 -49.50
CA THR A 794 -8.13 -41.69 -50.12
C THR A 794 -6.77 -42.29 -50.48
N SER A 795 -6.20 -41.86 -51.61
CA SER A 795 -5.19 -42.60 -52.40
C SER A 795 -3.80 -42.79 -51.78
N ASP A 796 -3.59 -42.53 -50.48
CA ASP A 796 -2.28 -42.50 -49.83
C ASP A 796 -2.10 -43.51 -48.68
N TYR A 797 -2.90 -44.58 -48.60
CA TYR A 797 -2.81 -45.58 -47.52
C TYR A 797 -2.29 -46.96 -47.99
N PRO A 798 -1.00 -47.30 -47.74
CA PRO A 798 -0.47 -48.67 -47.72
C PRO A 798 -1.06 -49.71 -46.71
N PRO A 799 -1.81 -49.38 -45.64
CA PRO A 799 -2.15 -50.35 -44.58
C PRO A 799 -3.18 -51.44 -44.87
N VAL A 800 -4.01 -51.36 -45.93
CA VAL A 800 -5.09 -52.34 -46.13
C VAL A 800 -4.53 -53.74 -46.44
N ALA A 801 -3.52 -53.81 -47.31
CA ALA A 801 -2.84 -55.07 -47.64
C ALA A 801 -2.12 -55.67 -46.42
N HIS A 802 -1.48 -54.83 -45.61
CA HIS A 802 -0.84 -55.27 -44.36
C HIS A 802 -1.85 -55.85 -43.37
N THR A 803 -3.01 -55.21 -43.22
CA THR A 803 -4.08 -55.69 -42.35
C THR A 803 -4.64 -57.04 -42.85
N TYR A 804 -4.81 -57.23 -44.16
CA TYR A 804 -5.18 -58.52 -44.75
C TYR A 804 -4.13 -59.62 -44.51
N LEU A 805 -2.83 -59.30 -44.60
CA LEU A 805 -1.75 -60.23 -44.30
C LEU A 805 -1.81 -60.72 -42.84
N ILE A 806 -2.00 -59.79 -41.88
CA ILE A 806 -2.09 -60.14 -40.45
C ILE A 806 -3.32 -61.00 -40.17
N VAL A 807 -4.48 -60.64 -40.72
CA VAL A 807 -5.72 -61.43 -40.60
C VAL A 807 -5.52 -62.83 -41.21
N GLY A 808 -4.84 -62.91 -42.35
CA GLY A 808 -4.43 -64.17 -42.97
C GLY A 808 -3.56 -65.03 -42.04
N ASP A 809 -2.52 -64.44 -41.44
CA ASP A 809 -1.61 -65.11 -40.50
C ASP A 809 -2.33 -65.61 -39.24
N ILE A 810 -3.30 -64.85 -38.73
CA ILE A 810 -4.10 -65.25 -37.56
C ILE A 810 -5.03 -66.42 -37.94
N TYR A 811 -5.68 -66.37 -39.11
CA TYR A 811 -6.51 -67.49 -39.60
C TYR A 811 -5.68 -68.75 -39.87
N ASP A 812 -4.46 -68.62 -40.41
CA ASP A 812 -3.55 -69.74 -40.67
C ASP A 812 -3.08 -70.38 -39.36
N LYS A 813 -2.66 -69.57 -38.39
CA LYS A 813 -2.28 -70.05 -37.04
C LYS A 813 -3.42 -70.75 -36.29
N ASN A 814 -4.67 -70.36 -36.53
CA ASN A 814 -5.85 -71.00 -35.94
C ASN A 814 -6.41 -72.17 -36.77
N GLY A 815 -5.72 -72.57 -37.85
CA GLY A 815 -6.07 -73.73 -38.67
C GLY A 815 -7.24 -73.51 -39.65
N ILE A 816 -7.66 -72.27 -39.87
CA ILE A 816 -8.79 -71.92 -40.75
C ILE A 816 -8.27 -71.54 -42.15
N LEU A 817 -7.68 -72.54 -42.81
CA LEU A 817 -6.87 -72.39 -44.03
C LEU A 817 -7.59 -71.73 -45.22
N ASN A 818 -8.91 -71.91 -45.35
CA ASN A 818 -9.65 -71.33 -46.47
C ASN A 818 -9.80 -69.80 -46.34
N GLN A 819 -10.05 -69.31 -45.12
CA GLN A 819 -10.14 -67.89 -44.83
C GLN A 819 -8.76 -67.23 -44.87
N ALA A 820 -7.72 -67.92 -44.39
CA ALA A 820 -6.33 -67.48 -44.53
C ALA A 820 -5.95 -67.25 -45.99
N LYS A 821 -6.18 -68.25 -46.87
CA LYS A 821 -5.92 -68.14 -48.32
C LYS A 821 -6.70 -67.02 -48.98
N GLN A 822 -7.94 -66.77 -48.55
CA GLN A 822 -8.76 -65.70 -49.09
C GLN A 822 -8.21 -64.33 -48.70
N ASN A 823 -7.77 -64.15 -47.46
CA ASN A 823 -7.15 -62.91 -46.99
C ASN A 823 -5.78 -62.65 -47.61
N TYR A 824 -4.93 -63.68 -47.79
CA TYR A 824 -3.65 -63.51 -48.51
C TYR A 824 -3.80 -63.17 -50.00
N LYS A 825 -4.98 -63.44 -50.58
CA LYS A 825 -5.27 -63.16 -51.99
C LYS A 825 -5.79 -61.73 -52.19
N GLN A 826 -6.46 -61.17 -51.19
CA GLN A 826 -6.84 -59.75 -51.14
C GLN A 826 -5.57 -58.92 -50.87
#